data_AF-A0A1S9DQZ6-F1
#
_entry.id   AF-A0A1S9DQZ6-F1
#
_cell.length_a   1.000
_cell.length_b   1.000
_cell.length_c   1.000
_cell.angle_alpha   90.00
_cell.angle_beta   90.00
_cell.angle_gamma   90.00
#
_symmetry.space_group_name_H-M   'P 1'
#
loop_
_entity.id
_entity.type
_entity.pdbx_description
1 polymer ?
#
loop_
_entity_poly.entity_id
_entity_poly.type
_entity_poly.pdbx_seq_one_letter_code
_entity_poly.pdbx_strand_id
1 'polypeptide(L)'
;MGKNLGFVRAYYTVALACTGSFLFAYDTGIIGGVLTLKSFQNSFRYTEKQKSTINSNSNSLLQAGAFFACFFVWPFTAKYGRRWSIALASFIFCIGAIIQVIPTHSVAAFYVARVISGIGVGMATVIVPMYTSEMAPKSIRGKLGSFFQGFFVLGVFFSYWIDYAVEKHIPETSDSQWQIPIGLQLVPGGVLGLGMLFLKESVRWLAKKGRHDEAMRSLVWIRGGEETEEVRAEMAEILDGIEAENLATEGVTWKEILRVPGNLHRMCIAVTIQIGVQITGNTSLAYYAPQIFQAVGAGDNSLFISGFFGVAKVISCWFFLLFLVERIGRRWSLIIGAFLMGSLMLIVGILAKLFPPDPDATTISSAGIASILMVYFEAMCYNMSWGPVPWLYMSEIFPTRIREVGIAVGTATQWLFNFVFSQATPHALDSMGWGMFLMFCIFNWILVVYAWLFIKETTGKSLEEMEEVFNSRVGLYHKERPLDEQVQNKQGPNDDKAQESMQIGHEVYRLLLSGRLYLAPIADKPQNVLYVGTGTGLWAIEFGDMHPSAKVIGTDLSPIQPSFTPPNVQFEVDDCCDPWLYKNDTFDFVHVRGLCGCVSDWDEFYRKAYKHIKPGEYIEQLEQPVQGKSDDGTTNGSMHNEWAQHFLKAGDS
;
A
#
# COMPACT_ATOMS: atom_id res chain seq x y z
N MET A 1 -28.78 17.31 0.18
CA MET A 1 -28.62 16.85 1.58
C MET A 1 -27.77 15.57 1.67
N GLY A 2 -27.86 14.63 0.71
CA GLY A 2 -27.12 13.37 0.68
C GLY A 2 -25.59 13.47 0.77
N LYS A 3 -24.91 14.31 -0.03
CA LYS A 3 -23.43 14.40 -0.05
C LYS A 3 -22.81 14.78 1.31
N ASN A 4 -23.39 15.75 2.02
CA ASN A 4 -22.91 16.14 3.36
C ASN A 4 -23.13 15.03 4.40
N LEU A 5 -24.27 14.34 4.35
CA LEU A 5 -24.54 13.20 5.23
C LEU A 5 -23.60 12.03 4.96
N GLY A 6 -23.29 11.76 3.68
CA GLY A 6 -22.30 10.76 3.28
C GLY A 6 -20.91 11.06 3.83
N PHE A 7 -20.46 12.32 3.74
CA PHE A 7 -19.20 12.74 4.36
C PHE A 7 -19.21 12.53 5.87
N VAL A 8 -20.24 12.98 6.57
CA VAL A 8 -20.36 12.80 8.03
C VAL A 8 -20.31 11.32 8.42
N ARG A 9 -21.04 10.46 7.70
CA ARG A 9 -21.02 9.00 7.94
C ARG A 9 -19.67 8.37 7.65
N ALA A 10 -18.96 8.82 6.61
CA ALA A 10 -17.61 8.37 6.31
C ALA A 10 -16.61 8.74 7.40
N TYR A 11 -16.58 10.01 7.84
CA TYR A 11 -15.73 10.46 8.94
C TYR A 11 -16.06 9.72 10.24
N TYR A 12 -17.35 9.56 10.57
CA TYR A 12 -17.78 8.81 11.76
C TYR A 12 -17.33 7.35 11.72
N THR A 13 -17.56 6.66 10.60
CA THR A 13 -17.18 5.25 10.42
C THR A 13 -15.68 5.04 10.56
N VAL A 14 -14.90 5.93 9.94
CA VAL A 14 -13.43 5.86 10.01
C VAL A 14 -12.91 6.23 11.39
N ALA A 15 -13.37 7.32 11.99
CA ALA A 15 -12.97 7.71 13.35
C ALA A 15 -13.28 6.62 14.38
N LEU A 16 -14.47 6.01 14.29
CA LEU A 16 -14.85 4.91 15.16
C LEU A 16 -13.92 3.70 14.97
N ALA A 17 -13.65 3.27 13.72
CA ALA A 17 -12.73 2.18 13.45
C ALA A 17 -11.29 2.50 13.92
N CYS A 18 -10.81 3.72 13.70
CA CYS A 18 -9.50 4.21 14.13
C CYS A 18 -9.36 4.29 15.66
N THR A 19 -10.44 4.15 16.44
CA THR A 19 -10.35 3.94 17.90
C THR A 19 -9.53 2.68 18.24
N GLY A 20 -9.47 1.68 17.34
CA GLY A 20 -8.55 0.55 17.50
C GLY A 20 -7.07 0.95 17.44
N SER A 21 -6.71 1.93 16.61
CA SER A 21 -5.35 2.50 16.57
C SER A 21 -5.05 3.31 17.83
N PHE A 22 -6.02 4.10 18.30
CA PHE A 22 -5.90 4.82 19.57
C PHE A 22 -5.66 3.87 20.73
N LEU A 23 -6.39 2.75 20.79
CA LEU A 23 -6.31 1.76 21.85
C LEU A 23 -4.94 1.07 21.91
N PHE A 24 -4.38 0.71 20.74
CA PHE A 24 -2.99 0.24 20.64
C PHE A 24 -1.99 1.27 21.20
N ALA A 25 -2.13 2.52 20.79
CA ALA A 25 -1.24 3.58 21.21
C ALA A 25 -1.37 3.97 22.68
N TYR A 26 -2.61 3.94 23.19
CA TYR A 26 -2.90 4.21 24.58
C TYR A 26 -2.18 3.20 25.46
N ASP A 27 -2.34 1.90 25.16
CA ASP A 27 -1.61 0.82 25.82
C ASP A 27 -0.10 1.01 25.78
N THR A 28 0.41 1.45 24.62
CA THR A 28 1.84 1.69 24.39
C THR A 28 2.42 2.74 25.32
N GLY A 29 1.69 3.82 25.61
CA GLY A 29 2.20 4.83 26.53
C GLY A 29 1.89 4.56 28.00
N ILE A 30 0.72 3.98 28.34
CA ILE A 30 0.35 3.77 29.75
C ILE A 30 1.27 2.77 30.45
N ILE A 31 1.70 1.72 29.75
CA ILE A 31 2.53 0.69 30.37
C ILE A 31 3.89 1.27 30.78
N GLY A 32 4.39 2.26 30.03
CA GLY A 32 5.64 2.95 30.33
C GLY A 32 5.60 3.65 31.68
N GLY A 33 4.55 4.42 31.96
CA GLY A 33 4.39 5.12 33.23
C GLY A 33 3.96 4.19 34.37
N VAL A 34 3.02 3.27 34.13
CA VAL A 34 2.57 2.30 35.15
C VAL A 34 3.74 1.50 35.73
N LEU A 35 4.70 1.08 34.89
CA LEU A 35 5.88 0.32 35.33
C LEU A 35 6.89 1.16 36.13
N THR A 36 6.75 2.49 36.17
CA THR A 36 7.54 3.37 37.07
C THR A 36 6.88 3.61 38.42
N LEU A 37 5.59 3.32 38.57
CA LEU A 37 4.86 3.56 39.81
C LEU A 37 5.24 2.55 40.90
N LYS A 38 5.56 3.06 42.10
CA LYS A 38 5.86 2.20 43.26
C LYS A 38 4.67 1.33 43.67
N SER A 39 3.44 1.83 43.48
CA SER A 39 2.20 1.07 43.76
C SER A 39 2.15 -0.24 42.98
N PHE A 40 2.49 -0.21 41.68
CA PHE A 40 2.54 -1.40 40.83
C PHE A 40 3.61 -2.40 41.33
N GLN A 41 4.81 -1.90 41.61
CA GLN A 41 5.89 -2.74 42.16
C GLN A 41 5.51 -3.40 43.48
N ASN A 42 4.88 -2.67 44.39
CA ASN A 42 4.41 -3.17 45.68
C ASN A 42 3.29 -4.21 45.52
N SER A 43 2.36 -3.99 44.59
CA SER A 43 1.24 -4.91 44.33
C SER A 43 1.71 -6.27 43.82
N PHE A 44 2.69 -6.28 42.91
CA PHE A 44 3.25 -7.50 42.31
C PHE A 44 4.50 -8.04 43.03
N ARG A 45 4.95 -7.37 44.09
CA ARG A 45 5.97 -7.81 45.06
C ARG A 45 7.29 -8.24 44.42
N TYR A 46 7.78 -7.50 43.43
CA TYR A 46 9.06 -7.79 42.78
C TYR A 46 10.18 -6.84 43.20
N THR A 47 11.40 -7.38 43.21
CA THR A 47 12.61 -6.66 43.63
C THR A 47 13.19 -5.78 42.52
N GLU A 48 14.01 -4.78 42.87
CA GLU A 48 14.72 -3.94 41.87
C GLU A 48 15.55 -4.79 40.88
N LYS A 49 16.15 -5.90 41.33
CA LYS A 49 16.89 -6.81 40.44
C LYS A 49 16.01 -7.47 39.37
N GLN A 50 14.72 -7.63 39.65
CA GLN A 50 13.75 -8.24 38.73
C GLN A 50 13.05 -7.19 37.86
N LYS A 51 13.16 -5.90 38.19
CA LYS A 51 12.45 -4.79 37.54
C LYS A 51 12.66 -4.76 36.03
N SER A 52 13.91 -4.84 35.57
CA SER A 52 14.24 -4.84 34.14
C SER A 52 13.56 -5.99 33.38
N THR A 53 13.61 -7.20 33.94
CA THR A 53 12.99 -8.40 33.34
C THR A 53 11.46 -8.32 33.38
N ILE A 54 10.90 -7.81 34.47
CA ILE A 54 9.44 -7.71 34.61
C ILE A 54 8.89 -6.63 33.70
N ASN A 55 9.56 -5.48 33.60
CA ASN A 55 9.18 -4.39 32.74
C ASN A 55 9.28 -4.80 31.26
N SER A 56 10.38 -5.45 30.86
CA SER A 56 10.56 -5.90 29.48
C SER A 56 9.48 -6.91 29.07
N ASN A 57 9.23 -7.93 29.89
CA ASN A 57 8.17 -8.92 29.63
C ASN A 57 6.76 -8.30 29.69
N SER A 58 6.49 -7.42 30.66
CA SER A 58 5.18 -6.75 30.79
C SER A 58 4.86 -5.95 29.54
N ASN A 59 5.86 -5.28 28.98
CA ASN A 59 5.66 -4.56 27.73
C ASN A 59 5.53 -5.54 26.57
N SER A 60 6.57 -6.36 26.31
CA SER A 60 6.77 -7.16 25.09
C SER A 60 5.71 -8.23 24.82
N LEU A 61 5.11 -8.82 25.85
CA LEU A 61 4.15 -9.92 25.68
C LEU A 61 2.87 -9.52 24.94
N LEU A 62 2.51 -8.23 24.96
CA LEU A 62 1.41 -7.73 24.14
C LEU A 62 1.74 -7.80 22.64
N GLN A 63 2.95 -7.41 22.25
CA GLN A 63 3.42 -7.46 20.87
C GLN A 63 3.53 -8.91 20.39
N ALA A 64 3.91 -9.84 21.28
CA ALA A 64 3.91 -11.26 20.96
C ALA A 64 2.50 -11.77 20.63
N GLY A 65 1.49 -11.41 21.43
CA GLY A 65 0.09 -11.72 21.14
C GLY A 65 -0.39 -11.11 19.81
N ALA A 66 0.02 -9.86 19.54
CA ALA A 66 -0.34 -9.14 18.32
C ALA A 66 0.28 -9.78 17.06
N PHE A 67 1.54 -10.22 17.12
CA PHE A 67 2.23 -10.91 16.03
C PHE A 67 1.47 -12.15 15.55
N PHE A 68 1.10 -13.03 16.47
CA PHE A 68 0.37 -14.25 16.13
C PHE A 68 -1.05 -13.95 15.62
N ALA A 69 -1.70 -12.94 16.17
CA ALA A 69 -3.04 -12.54 15.74
C ALA A 69 -3.10 -12.08 14.27
N CYS A 70 -2.04 -11.50 13.72
CA CYS A 70 -1.99 -11.10 12.32
C CYS A 70 -2.24 -12.26 11.34
N PHE A 71 -1.85 -13.49 11.71
CA PHE A 71 -2.07 -14.68 10.88
C PHE A 71 -3.44 -15.33 11.13
N PHE A 72 -3.87 -15.39 12.39
CA PHE A 72 -5.10 -16.09 12.75
C PHE A 72 -6.38 -15.29 12.45
N VAL A 73 -6.28 -13.97 12.28
CA VAL A 73 -7.44 -13.11 11.97
C VAL A 73 -7.98 -13.34 10.55
N TRP A 74 -7.14 -13.80 9.62
CA TRP A 74 -7.46 -13.92 8.19
C TRP A 74 -8.65 -14.84 7.88
N PRO A 75 -8.68 -16.11 8.34
CA PRO A 75 -9.84 -16.98 8.11
C PRO A 75 -11.13 -16.41 8.69
N PHE A 76 -11.02 -15.74 9.85
CA PHE A 76 -12.17 -15.14 10.52
C PHE A 76 -12.73 -13.95 9.74
N THR A 77 -11.89 -13.01 9.31
CA THR A 77 -12.33 -11.85 8.50
C THR A 77 -12.84 -12.26 7.12
N ALA A 78 -12.24 -13.28 6.51
CA ALA A 78 -12.71 -13.84 5.25
C ALA A 78 -14.11 -14.47 5.39
N LYS A 79 -14.44 -15.07 6.54
CA LYS A 79 -15.72 -15.76 6.76
C LYS A 79 -16.82 -14.84 7.31
N TYR A 80 -16.51 -14.00 8.28
CA TYR A 80 -17.49 -13.23 9.05
C TYR A 80 -17.53 -11.73 8.71
N GLY A 81 -16.60 -11.24 7.90
CA GLY A 81 -16.55 -9.84 7.49
C GLY A 81 -15.74 -8.96 8.43
N ARG A 82 -15.59 -7.70 8.06
CA ARG A 82 -14.60 -6.78 8.65
C ARG A 82 -15.18 -6.17 9.92
N ARG A 83 -16.46 -5.82 9.90
CA ARG A 83 -17.21 -5.28 11.04
C ARG A 83 -17.15 -6.22 12.25
N TRP A 84 -17.51 -7.48 12.07
CA TRP A 84 -17.54 -8.46 13.16
C TRP A 84 -16.15 -8.85 13.66
N SER A 85 -15.16 -8.82 12.76
CA SER A 85 -13.77 -9.07 13.15
C SER A 85 -13.21 -7.97 14.05
N ILE A 86 -13.53 -6.69 13.79
CA ILE A 86 -13.15 -5.58 14.67
C ILE A 86 -13.89 -5.67 16.02
N ALA A 87 -15.17 -6.02 16.01
CA ALA A 87 -15.93 -6.23 17.24
C ALA A 87 -15.32 -7.35 18.12
N LEU A 88 -14.94 -8.48 17.50
CA LEU A 88 -14.25 -9.57 18.18
C LEU A 88 -12.88 -9.14 18.72
N ALA A 89 -12.10 -8.39 17.93
CA ALA A 89 -10.81 -7.85 18.35
C ALA A 89 -10.93 -6.98 19.61
N SER A 90 -11.92 -6.07 19.62
CA SER A 90 -12.25 -5.25 20.79
C SER A 90 -12.67 -6.11 22.00
N PHE A 91 -13.52 -7.12 21.79
CA PHE A 91 -13.98 -8.00 22.86
C PHE A 91 -12.81 -8.76 23.52
N ILE A 92 -11.93 -9.36 22.71
CA ILE A 92 -10.73 -10.06 23.20
C ILE A 92 -9.81 -9.09 23.95
N PHE A 93 -9.61 -7.89 23.41
CA PHE A 93 -8.80 -6.87 24.09
C PHE A 93 -9.37 -6.50 25.46
N CYS A 94 -10.68 -6.26 25.54
CA CYS A 94 -11.37 -5.91 26.79
C CYS A 94 -11.25 -7.02 27.84
N ILE A 95 -11.30 -8.31 27.44
CA ILE A 95 -11.06 -9.43 28.36
C ILE A 95 -9.65 -9.32 28.96
N GLY A 96 -8.62 -9.16 28.11
CA GLY A 96 -7.24 -9.00 28.60
C GLY A 96 -7.10 -7.78 29.50
N ALA A 97 -7.72 -6.65 29.13
CA ALA A 97 -7.70 -5.43 29.92
C ALA A 97 -8.38 -5.59 31.29
N ILE A 98 -9.52 -6.29 31.38
CA ILE A 98 -10.19 -6.60 32.65
C ILE A 98 -9.25 -7.43 33.53
N ILE A 99 -8.61 -8.46 32.98
CA ILE A 99 -7.68 -9.32 33.75
C ILE A 99 -6.48 -8.51 34.23
N GLN A 100 -5.96 -7.57 33.43
CA GLN A 100 -4.86 -6.68 33.83
C GLN A 100 -5.23 -5.80 35.04
N VAL A 101 -6.48 -5.34 35.14
CA VAL A 101 -6.94 -4.46 36.25
C VAL A 101 -7.15 -5.23 37.55
N ILE A 102 -7.51 -6.52 37.48
CA ILE A 102 -7.76 -7.33 38.67
C ILE A 102 -6.46 -7.47 39.48
N PRO A 103 -6.45 -7.13 40.78
CA PRO A 103 -5.25 -7.21 41.63
C PRO A 103 -4.98 -8.67 42.00
N THR A 104 -4.52 -9.45 41.03
CA THR A 104 -4.19 -10.87 41.21
C THR A 104 -2.92 -11.08 42.02
N HIS A 105 -2.11 -10.02 42.21
CA HIS A 105 -0.76 -10.05 42.79
C HIS A 105 0.19 -11.05 42.10
N SER A 106 -0.16 -11.51 40.89
CA SER A 106 0.58 -12.51 40.12
C SER A 106 1.06 -11.90 38.82
N VAL A 107 2.37 -11.75 38.70
CA VAL A 107 3.02 -11.26 37.46
C VAL A 107 2.67 -12.17 36.28
N ALA A 108 2.53 -13.48 36.52
CA ALA A 108 2.15 -14.44 35.48
C ALA A 108 0.71 -14.20 34.96
N ALA A 109 -0.23 -13.86 35.85
CA ALA A 109 -1.58 -13.51 35.43
C ALA A 109 -1.60 -12.22 34.60
N PHE A 110 -0.79 -11.23 35.00
CA PHE A 110 -0.59 -10.01 34.22
C PHE A 110 -0.03 -10.32 32.83
N TYR A 111 1.00 -11.17 32.73
CA TYR A 111 1.59 -11.61 31.46
C TYR A 111 0.60 -12.29 30.52
N VAL A 112 -0.20 -13.22 31.03
CA VAL A 112 -1.27 -13.86 30.24
C VAL A 112 -2.27 -12.82 29.74
N ALA A 113 -2.64 -11.86 30.59
CA ALA A 113 -3.54 -10.78 30.23
C ALA A 113 -2.96 -9.87 29.13
N ARG A 114 -1.66 -9.58 29.16
CA ARG A 114 -0.95 -8.84 28.09
C ARG A 114 -1.02 -9.58 26.75
N VAL A 115 -0.80 -10.89 26.73
CA VAL A 115 -0.92 -11.70 25.50
C VAL A 115 -2.35 -11.66 24.96
N ILE A 116 -3.37 -11.82 25.81
CA ILE A 116 -4.78 -11.77 25.41
C ILE A 116 -5.12 -10.39 24.82
N SER A 117 -4.73 -9.30 25.50
CA SER A 117 -4.92 -7.95 24.96
C SER A 117 -4.20 -7.76 23.63
N GLY A 118 -2.99 -8.29 23.51
CA GLY A 118 -2.20 -8.29 22.28
C GLY A 118 -2.91 -8.95 21.10
N ILE A 119 -3.61 -10.06 21.32
CA ILE A 119 -4.38 -10.70 20.26
C ILE A 119 -5.42 -9.72 19.68
N GLY A 120 -6.16 -9.03 20.55
CA GLY A 120 -7.14 -8.02 20.12
C GLY A 120 -6.49 -6.86 19.35
N VAL A 121 -5.35 -6.36 19.84
CA VAL A 121 -4.59 -5.28 19.16
C VAL A 121 -4.07 -5.71 17.78
N GLY A 122 -3.47 -6.90 17.67
CA GLY A 122 -2.97 -7.43 16.40
C GLY A 122 -4.08 -7.65 15.37
N MET A 123 -5.24 -8.15 15.80
CA MET A 123 -6.41 -8.24 14.93
C MET A 123 -6.86 -6.86 14.45
N ALA A 124 -7.03 -5.91 15.37
CA ALA A 124 -7.50 -4.56 15.04
C ALA A 124 -6.56 -3.83 14.06
N THR A 125 -5.24 -3.94 14.25
CA THR A 125 -4.25 -3.27 13.38
C THR A 125 -4.22 -3.81 11.95
N VAL A 126 -4.63 -5.06 11.72
CA VAL A 126 -4.80 -5.61 10.38
C VAL A 126 -6.15 -5.16 9.78
N ILE A 127 -7.24 -5.25 10.54
CA ILE A 127 -8.60 -5.09 9.99
C ILE A 127 -9.00 -3.61 9.83
N VAL A 128 -8.60 -2.74 10.76
CA VAL A 128 -9.05 -1.34 10.77
C VAL A 128 -8.65 -0.63 9.46
N PRO A 129 -7.38 -0.65 9.00
CA PRO A 129 -7.01 -0.01 7.74
C PRO A 129 -7.78 -0.56 6.52
N MET A 130 -8.00 -1.88 6.48
CA MET A 130 -8.81 -2.52 5.43
C MET A 130 -10.25 -2.00 5.45
N TYR A 131 -10.91 -2.07 6.61
CA TYR A 131 -12.30 -1.62 6.74
C TYR A 131 -12.44 -0.12 6.40
N THR A 132 -11.52 0.73 6.85
CA THR A 132 -11.57 2.16 6.56
C THR A 132 -11.38 2.46 5.07
N SER A 133 -10.48 1.75 4.39
CA SER A 133 -10.21 1.97 2.96
C SER A 133 -11.35 1.46 2.07
N GLU A 134 -12.00 0.36 2.45
CA GLU A 134 -13.15 -0.23 1.75
C GLU A 134 -14.43 0.61 1.91
N MET A 135 -14.57 1.35 3.02
CA MET A 135 -15.75 2.19 3.29
C MET A 135 -15.57 3.65 2.82
N ALA A 136 -14.33 4.15 2.80
CA ALA A 136 -14.03 5.54 2.48
C ALA A 136 -14.36 5.91 1.01
N PRO A 137 -14.98 7.07 0.75
CA PRO A 137 -15.15 7.61 -0.60
C PRO A 137 -13.80 7.84 -1.29
N LYS A 138 -13.72 7.56 -2.59
CA LYS A 138 -12.48 7.71 -3.39
C LYS A 138 -11.80 9.07 -3.21
N SER A 139 -12.58 10.16 -3.22
CA SER A 139 -12.08 11.55 -3.15
C SER A 139 -11.42 11.94 -1.82
N ILE A 140 -11.74 11.26 -0.71
CA ILE A 140 -11.19 11.57 0.63
C ILE A 140 -10.49 10.38 1.29
N ARG A 141 -10.32 9.26 0.56
CA ARG A 141 -9.73 8.02 1.09
C ARG A 141 -8.34 8.24 1.67
N GLY A 142 -7.48 9.00 1.00
CA GLY A 142 -6.14 9.33 1.51
C GLY A 142 -6.19 10.08 2.85
N LYS A 143 -7.03 11.11 2.95
CA LYS A 143 -7.22 11.89 4.18
C LYS A 143 -7.75 11.02 5.34
N LEU A 144 -8.70 10.14 5.04
CA LEU A 144 -9.26 9.21 6.02
C LEU A 144 -8.25 8.12 6.42
N GLY A 145 -7.39 7.67 5.51
CA GLY A 145 -6.30 6.75 5.81
C GLY A 145 -5.31 7.33 6.84
N SER A 146 -5.02 8.63 6.74
CA SER A 146 -4.17 9.35 7.70
C SER A 146 -4.71 9.38 9.13
N PHE A 147 -6.02 9.17 9.34
CA PHE A 147 -6.61 9.14 10.69
C PHE A 147 -6.09 7.96 11.51
N PHE A 148 -5.67 6.85 10.88
CA PHE A 148 -5.11 5.72 11.61
C PHE A 148 -3.87 6.15 12.42
N GLN A 149 -2.94 6.86 11.79
CA GLN A 149 -1.74 7.39 12.47
C GLN A 149 -2.10 8.55 13.40
N GLY A 150 -3.06 9.41 13.02
CA GLY A 150 -3.53 10.50 13.88
C GLY A 150 -4.10 10.00 15.22
N PHE A 151 -4.90 8.95 15.20
CA PHE A 151 -5.44 8.30 16.41
C PHE A 151 -4.34 7.60 17.21
N PHE A 152 -3.34 7.03 16.53
CA PHE A 152 -2.17 6.47 17.20
C PHE A 152 -1.46 7.54 18.06
N VAL A 153 -1.06 8.67 17.49
CA VAL A 153 -0.35 9.70 18.28
C VAL A 153 -1.21 10.31 19.39
N LEU A 154 -2.54 10.39 19.18
CA LEU A 154 -3.48 10.82 20.22
C LEU A 154 -3.52 9.82 21.39
N GLY A 155 -3.55 8.51 21.12
CA GLY A 155 -3.53 7.49 22.17
C GLY A 155 -2.31 7.61 23.08
N VAL A 156 -1.12 7.75 22.47
CA VAL A 156 0.14 7.98 23.21
C VAL A 156 0.06 9.28 24.01
N PHE A 157 -0.44 10.37 23.42
CA PHE A 157 -0.59 11.65 24.12
C PHE A 157 -1.47 11.53 25.38
N PHE A 158 -2.67 10.94 25.27
CA PHE A 158 -3.56 10.83 26.42
C PHE A 158 -2.99 9.93 27.51
N SER A 159 -2.31 8.83 27.13
CA SER A 159 -1.72 7.90 28.08
C SER A 159 -0.70 8.56 29.01
N TYR A 160 0.23 9.36 28.49
CA TYR A 160 1.23 10.04 29.32
C TYR A 160 0.62 11.04 30.30
N TRP A 161 -0.41 11.78 29.88
CA TRP A 161 -1.10 12.72 30.77
C TRP A 161 -1.90 12.00 31.85
N ILE A 162 -2.45 10.82 31.55
CA ILE A 162 -3.15 10.00 32.54
C ILE A 162 -2.17 9.43 33.56
N ASP A 163 -1.02 8.90 33.12
CA ASP A 163 0.01 8.40 34.03
C ASP A 163 0.52 9.51 34.97
N TYR A 164 0.78 10.71 34.44
CA TYR A 164 1.12 11.88 35.26
C TYR A 164 0.00 12.27 36.23
N ALA A 165 -1.26 12.22 35.77
CA ALA A 165 -2.40 12.58 36.60
C ALA A 165 -2.57 11.62 37.80
N VAL A 166 -2.40 10.31 37.60
CA VAL A 166 -2.52 9.33 38.69
C VAL A 166 -1.32 9.37 39.62
N GLU A 167 -0.10 9.60 39.12
CA GLU A 167 1.09 9.82 39.96
C GLU A 167 0.87 10.98 40.93
N LYS A 168 0.34 12.10 40.43
CA LYS A 168 0.17 13.33 41.22
C LYS A 168 -1.00 13.28 42.21
N HIS A 169 -2.10 12.64 41.85
CA HIS A 169 -3.36 12.76 42.61
C HIS A 169 -3.74 11.49 43.39
N ILE A 170 -3.13 10.34 43.10
CA ILE A 170 -3.44 9.08 43.79
C ILE A 170 -2.22 8.64 44.61
N PRO A 171 -2.38 8.29 45.90
CA PRO A 171 -1.27 7.87 46.76
C PRO A 171 -0.53 6.63 46.25
N GLU A 172 0.80 6.59 46.42
CA GLU A 172 1.68 5.46 46.06
C GLU A 172 1.32 4.14 46.78
N THR A 173 0.54 4.20 47.87
CA THR A 173 0.09 3.03 48.65
C THR A 173 -1.18 2.39 48.10
N SER A 174 -1.86 3.03 47.15
CA SER A 174 -3.13 2.56 46.60
C SER A 174 -2.94 1.85 45.26
N ASP A 175 -3.46 0.63 45.14
CA ASP A 175 -3.50 -0.10 43.86
C ASP A 175 -4.30 0.66 42.78
N SER A 176 -5.22 1.53 43.18
CA SER A 176 -5.97 2.38 42.24
C SER A 176 -5.05 3.25 41.37
N GLN A 177 -3.83 3.57 41.85
CA GLN A 177 -2.88 4.38 41.10
C GLN A 177 -2.49 3.74 39.76
N TRP A 178 -2.22 2.43 39.74
CA TRP A 178 -1.89 1.70 38.50
C TRP A 178 -3.13 1.08 37.83
N GLN A 179 -4.20 0.81 38.58
CA GLN A 179 -5.44 0.25 38.03
C GLN A 179 -6.22 1.26 37.18
N ILE A 180 -6.21 2.56 37.52
CA ILE A 180 -6.96 3.58 36.77
C ILE A 180 -6.45 3.72 35.32
N PRO A 181 -5.14 3.91 35.05
CA PRO A 181 -4.64 4.03 33.68
C PRO A 181 -4.95 2.79 32.84
N ILE A 182 -4.73 1.60 33.39
CA ILE A 182 -5.04 0.32 32.73
C ILE A 182 -6.56 0.20 32.52
N GLY A 183 -7.37 0.48 33.52
CA GLY A 183 -8.83 0.34 33.44
C GLY A 183 -9.47 1.29 32.44
N LEU A 184 -8.92 2.49 32.28
CA LEU A 184 -9.39 3.46 31.31
C LEU A 184 -9.28 2.98 29.86
N GLN A 185 -8.41 2.00 29.54
CA GLN A 185 -8.34 1.40 28.20
C GLN A 185 -9.61 0.61 27.83
N LEU A 186 -10.44 0.23 28.80
CA LEU A 186 -11.75 -0.39 28.57
C LEU A 186 -12.74 0.58 27.93
N VAL A 187 -12.56 1.90 28.11
CA VAL A 187 -13.44 2.92 27.53
C VAL A 187 -13.30 2.95 26.00
N PRO A 188 -12.13 3.21 25.40
CA PRO A 188 -11.97 3.15 23.95
C PRO A 188 -12.22 1.72 23.42
N GLY A 189 -11.90 0.68 24.19
CA GLY A 189 -12.20 -0.71 23.84
C GLY A 189 -13.70 -0.95 23.68
N GLY A 190 -14.50 -0.53 24.66
CA GLY A 190 -15.95 -0.59 24.63
C GLY A 190 -16.57 0.29 23.55
N VAL A 191 -16.08 1.52 23.36
CA VAL A 191 -16.52 2.42 22.28
C VAL A 191 -16.33 1.77 20.92
N LEU A 192 -15.16 1.16 20.67
CA LEU A 192 -14.90 0.43 19.44
C LEU A 192 -15.87 -0.75 19.28
N GLY A 193 -15.91 -1.66 20.26
CA GLY A 193 -16.69 -2.90 20.17
C GLY A 193 -18.19 -2.66 20.04
N LEU A 194 -18.76 -1.84 20.92
CA LEU A 194 -20.18 -1.48 20.88
C LEU A 194 -20.49 -0.60 19.66
N GLY A 195 -19.59 0.32 19.30
CA GLY A 195 -19.75 1.16 18.12
C GLY A 195 -19.81 0.36 16.82
N MET A 196 -18.99 -0.70 16.69
CA MET A 196 -19.05 -1.59 15.53
C MET A 196 -20.41 -2.30 15.38
N LEU A 197 -21.23 -2.39 16.43
CA LEU A 197 -22.59 -2.95 16.34
C LEU A 197 -23.57 -2.05 15.56
N PHE A 198 -23.26 -0.76 15.43
CA PHE A 198 -24.12 0.21 14.74
C PHE A 198 -23.68 0.52 13.30
N LEU A 199 -22.47 0.10 12.92
CA LEU A 199 -21.92 0.32 11.58
C LEU A 199 -22.40 -0.74 10.57
N LYS A 200 -22.31 -0.43 9.27
CA LYS A 200 -22.57 -1.41 8.20
C LYS A 200 -21.32 -2.23 7.89
N GLU A 201 -21.49 -3.39 7.28
CA GLU A 201 -20.37 -4.23 6.85
C GLU A 201 -19.70 -3.64 5.60
N SER A 202 -18.43 -3.97 5.38
CA SER A 202 -17.66 -3.54 4.21
C SER A 202 -18.39 -3.84 2.90
N VAL A 203 -18.52 -2.81 2.05
CA VAL A 203 -19.11 -2.90 0.71
C VAL A 203 -18.31 -3.90 -0.14
N ARG A 204 -16.98 -3.76 -0.17
CA ARG A 204 -16.09 -4.64 -0.94
C ARG A 204 -16.17 -6.10 -0.47
N TRP A 205 -16.27 -6.33 0.85
CA TRP A 205 -16.42 -7.68 1.39
C TRP A 205 -17.71 -8.36 0.94
N LEU A 206 -18.83 -7.64 1.08
CA LEU A 206 -20.16 -8.15 0.74
C LEU A 206 -20.23 -8.46 -0.76
N ALA A 207 -19.69 -7.57 -1.60
CA ALA A 207 -19.58 -7.77 -3.03
C ALA A 207 -18.72 -9.00 -3.37
N LYS A 208 -17.56 -9.18 -2.74
CA LYS A 208 -16.69 -10.37 -2.92
C LYS A 208 -17.35 -11.68 -2.48
N LYS A 209 -18.36 -11.63 -1.62
CA LYS A 209 -19.18 -12.79 -1.20
C LYS A 209 -20.40 -13.04 -2.08
N GLY A 210 -20.60 -12.28 -3.16
CA GLY A 210 -21.80 -12.36 -4.00
C GLY A 210 -23.06 -11.77 -3.35
N ARG A 211 -22.94 -11.06 -2.22
CA ARG A 211 -24.07 -10.47 -1.48
C ARG A 211 -24.34 -9.05 -1.99
N HIS A 212 -24.63 -8.92 -3.28
CA HIS A 212 -24.71 -7.63 -3.99
C HIS A 212 -25.77 -6.68 -3.42
N ASP A 213 -26.95 -7.19 -3.04
CA ASP A 213 -28.02 -6.37 -2.45
C ASP A 213 -27.64 -5.77 -1.09
N GLU A 214 -26.85 -6.50 -0.30
CA GLU A 214 -26.34 -6.00 0.98
C GLU A 214 -25.20 -5.01 0.77
N ALA A 215 -24.33 -5.27 -0.20
CA ALA A 215 -23.26 -4.37 -0.59
C ALA A 215 -23.84 -3.01 -1.04
N MET A 216 -24.87 -3.02 -1.89
CA MET A 216 -25.57 -1.82 -2.33
C MET A 216 -26.20 -1.07 -1.16
N ARG A 217 -26.90 -1.76 -0.25
CA ARG A 217 -27.47 -1.13 0.96
C ARG A 217 -26.40 -0.51 1.86
N SER A 218 -25.24 -1.15 1.99
CA SER A 218 -24.11 -0.59 2.74
C SER A 218 -23.54 0.65 2.05
N LEU A 219 -23.37 0.59 0.73
CA LEU A 219 -22.85 1.69 -0.09
C LEU A 219 -23.79 2.90 -0.04
N VAL A 220 -25.09 2.70 -0.25
CA VAL A 220 -26.12 3.75 -0.14
C VAL A 220 -26.08 4.37 1.25
N TRP A 221 -25.98 3.57 2.32
CA TRP A 221 -25.88 4.10 3.69
C TRP A 221 -24.66 5.00 3.86
N ILE A 222 -23.46 4.54 3.49
CA ILE A 222 -22.23 5.31 3.68
C ILE A 222 -22.14 6.54 2.76
N ARG A 223 -22.83 6.53 1.59
CA ARG A 223 -22.86 7.65 0.63
C ARG A 223 -23.97 8.68 0.87
N GLY A 224 -24.80 8.50 1.90
CA GLY A 224 -25.76 9.52 2.34
C GLY A 224 -27.22 9.12 2.25
N GLY A 225 -27.53 7.86 1.94
CA GLY A 225 -28.85 7.25 2.06
C GLY A 225 -29.70 7.26 0.79
N GLU A 226 -29.22 7.84 -0.30
CA GLU A 226 -29.92 7.86 -1.59
C GLU A 226 -29.18 6.98 -2.61
N GLU A 227 -29.91 6.14 -3.33
CA GLU A 227 -29.38 5.37 -4.45
C GLU A 227 -29.45 6.23 -5.72
N THR A 228 -28.37 6.97 -5.97
CA THR A 228 -28.22 7.80 -7.17
C THR A 228 -27.48 7.03 -8.27
N GLU A 229 -27.52 7.54 -9.48
CA GLU A 229 -26.76 6.96 -10.59
C GLU A 229 -25.24 6.97 -10.32
N GLU A 230 -24.73 7.99 -9.61
CA GLU A 230 -23.35 8.05 -9.11
C GLU A 230 -23.02 6.84 -8.21
N VAL A 231 -23.94 6.45 -7.31
CA VAL A 231 -23.74 5.33 -6.38
C VAL A 231 -23.82 3.99 -7.10
N ARG A 232 -24.69 3.86 -8.11
CA ARG A 232 -24.77 2.65 -8.94
C ARG A 232 -23.53 2.47 -9.80
N ALA A 233 -23.04 3.54 -10.41
CA ALA A 233 -21.78 3.54 -11.14
C ALA A 233 -20.61 3.14 -10.21
N GLU A 234 -20.53 3.71 -9.00
CA GLU A 234 -19.52 3.32 -8.01
C GLU A 234 -19.63 1.83 -7.63
N MET A 235 -20.85 1.30 -7.48
CA MET A 235 -21.05 -0.13 -7.21
C MET A 235 -20.59 -1.00 -8.38
N ALA A 236 -20.89 -0.62 -9.62
CA ALA A 236 -20.42 -1.33 -10.81
C ALA A 236 -18.88 -1.36 -10.87
N GLU A 237 -18.23 -0.20 -10.69
CA GLU A 237 -16.77 -0.11 -10.62
C GLU A 237 -16.16 -0.99 -9.51
N ILE A 238 -16.84 -1.12 -8.36
CA ILE A 238 -16.40 -2.02 -7.28
C ILE A 238 -16.51 -3.49 -7.71
N LEU A 239 -17.58 -3.87 -8.41
CA LEU A 239 -17.77 -5.23 -8.89
C LEU A 239 -16.75 -5.60 -9.97
N ASP A 240 -16.57 -4.73 -10.96
CA ASP A 240 -15.58 -4.92 -12.03
C ASP A 240 -14.17 -5.03 -11.42
N GLY A 241 -13.85 -4.18 -10.45
CA GLY A 241 -12.58 -4.24 -9.73
C GLY A 241 -12.38 -5.51 -8.90
N ILE A 242 -13.45 -6.13 -8.39
CA ILE A 242 -13.40 -7.41 -7.67
C ILE A 242 -13.25 -8.57 -8.65
N GLU A 243 -13.93 -8.53 -9.80
CA GLU A 243 -13.80 -9.54 -10.84
C GLU A 243 -12.37 -9.54 -11.41
N ALA A 244 -11.85 -8.36 -11.75
CA ALA A 244 -10.45 -8.19 -12.14
C ALA A 244 -9.49 -8.67 -11.05
N GLU A 245 -9.75 -8.39 -9.77
CA GLU A 245 -8.94 -8.92 -8.65
C GLU A 245 -9.02 -10.45 -8.55
N ASN A 246 -10.20 -11.04 -8.68
CA ASN A 246 -10.38 -12.49 -8.58
C ASN A 246 -9.65 -13.19 -9.72
N LEU A 247 -9.83 -12.74 -10.97
CA LEU A 247 -9.08 -13.20 -12.13
C LEU A 247 -7.57 -13.02 -11.92
N ALA A 248 -7.17 -11.85 -11.40
CA ALA A 248 -5.78 -11.55 -11.09
C ALA A 248 -5.24 -12.29 -9.88
N THR A 249 -6.03 -12.95 -9.03
CA THR A 249 -5.57 -13.65 -7.81
C THR A 249 -5.77 -15.18 -7.92
N GLU A 250 -6.48 -15.64 -8.95
CA GLU A 250 -6.61 -17.05 -9.25
C GLU A 250 -5.24 -17.72 -9.46
N GLY A 251 -5.08 -18.87 -8.81
CA GLY A 251 -3.84 -19.66 -8.87
C GLY A 251 -2.63 -19.05 -8.15
N VAL A 252 -2.77 -17.98 -7.35
CA VAL A 252 -1.64 -17.43 -6.56
C VAL A 252 -1.07 -18.51 -5.67
N THR A 253 0.21 -18.83 -5.88
CA THR A 253 0.95 -19.77 -5.04
C THR A 253 2.04 -19.03 -4.28
N TRP A 254 2.36 -19.48 -3.05
CA TRP A 254 3.51 -18.97 -2.30
C TRP A 254 4.83 -19.04 -3.09
N LYS A 255 4.93 -19.98 -4.04
CA LYS A 255 6.06 -20.11 -4.96
C LYS A 255 6.16 -18.90 -5.91
N GLU A 256 5.06 -18.30 -6.33
CA GLU A 256 5.04 -17.13 -7.20
C GLU A 256 5.65 -15.90 -6.51
N ILE A 257 5.29 -15.67 -5.24
CA ILE A 257 5.84 -14.59 -4.43
C ILE A 257 7.37 -14.72 -4.31
N LEU A 258 7.88 -15.94 -4.13
CA LEU A 258 9.30 -16.20 -3.92
C LEU A 258 10.11 -16.32 -5.22
N ARG A 259 9.50 -16.78 -6.33
CA ARG A 259 10.21 -17.05 -7.59
C ARG A 259 10.19 -15.89 -8.56
N VAL A 260 9.22 -14.98 -8.49
CA VAL A 260 9.18 -13.79 -9.32
C VAL A 260 10.08 -12.71 -8.70
N PRO A 261 11.19 -12.30 -9.35
CA PRO A 261 12.16 -11.40 -8.73
C PRO A 261 11.57 -10.05 -8.28
N GLY A 262 10.64 -9.48 -9.05
CA GLY A 262 9.95 -8.24 -8.67
C GLY A 262 9.06 -8.38 -7.44
N ASN A 263 8.35 -9.51 -7.31
CA ASN A 263 7.50 -9.79 -6.15
C ASN A 263 8.33 -10.08 -4.90
N LEU A 264 9.41 -10.84 -5.05
CA LEU A 264 10.36 -11.08 -3.96
C LEU A 264 10.98 -9.76 -3.50
N HIS A 265 11.39 -8.90 -4.43
CA HIS A 265 11.98 -7.60 -4.09
C HIS A 265 11.01 -6.70 -3.31
N ARG A 266 9.74 -6.62 -3.73
CA ARG A 266 8.67 -5.92 -2.98
C ARG A 266 8.45 -6.51 -1.60
N MET A 267 8.43 -7.85 -1.48
CA MET A 267 8.28 -8.54 -0.21
C MET A 267 9.46 -8.28 0.74
N CYS A 268 10.69 -8.35 0.23
CA CYS A 268 11.89 -8.00 1.00
C CYS A 268 11.84 -6.55 1.49
N ILE A 269 11.36 -5.61 0.67
CA ILE A 269 11.17 -4.22 1.06
C ILE A 269 10.11 -4.09 2.16
N ALA A 270 8.95 -4.74 2.03
CA ALA A 270 7.90 -4.69 3.04
C ALA A 270 8.37 -5.23 4.41
N VAL A 271 9.21 -6.27 4.41
CA VAL A 271 9.84 -6.79 5.64
C VAL A 271 10.88 -5.80 6.16
N THR A 272 11.85 -5.40 5.33
CA THR A 272 12.99 -4.58 5.77
C THR A 272 12.59 -3.17 6.19
N ILE A 273 11.58 -2.56 5.56
CA ILE A 273 11.10 -1.23 5.94
C ILE A 273 10.43 -1.27 7.32
N GLN A 274 9.71 -2.35 7.65
CA GLN A 274 9.05 -2.52 8.94
C GLN A 274 10.02 -2.90 10.06
N ILE A 275 11.10 -3.61 9.73
CA ILE A 275 12.28 -3.71 10.62
C ILE A 275 12.84 -2.31 10.86
N GLY A 276 13.00 -1.52 9.79
CA GLY A 276 13.47 -0.15 9.82
C GLY A 276 12.72 0.73 10.82
N VAL A 277 11.38 0.69 10.80
CA VAL A 277 10.51 1.38 11.77
C VAL A 277 10.94 1.12 13.22
N GLN A 278 11.26 -0.13 13.57
CA GLN A 278 11.62 -0.51 14.93
C GLN A 278 13.06 -0.12 15.30
N ILE A 279 14.01 -0.30 14.37
CA ILE A 279 15.42 0.01 14.65
C ILE A 279 15.71 1.51 14.69
N THR A 280 14.78 2.38 14.24
CA THR A 280 14.85 3.83 14.48
C THR A 280 14.97 4.16 15.97
N GLY A 281 14.44 3.31 16.85
CA GLY A 281 14.39 3.50 18.30
C GLY A 281 13.18 4.27 18.80
N ASN A 282 12.42 4.96 17.94
CA ASN A 282 11.35 5.85 18.42
C ASN A 282 10.22 5.13 19.16
N THR A 283 9.89 3.92 18.72
CA THR A 283 8.87 3.08 19.36
C THR A 283 9.33 2.66 20.76
N SER A 284 10.59 2.24 20.90
CA SER A 284 11.22 1.97 22.20
C SER A 284 11.23 3.19 23.11
N LEU A 285 11.56 4.36 22.57
CA LEU A 285 11.53 5.63 23.33
C LEU A 285 10.12 5.96 23.82
N ALA A 286 9.08 5.59 23.07
CA ALA A 286 7.70 5.80 23.50
C ALA A 286 7.31 4.86 24.65
N TYR A 287 7.61 3.56 24.54
CA TYR A 287 7.28 2.59 25.59
C TYR A 287 7.96 2.87 26.91
N TYR A 288 9.18 3.42 26.88
CA TYR A 288 9.99 3.66 28.07
C TYR A 288 10.30 5.13 28.26
N ALA A 289 9.43 6.03 27.77
CA ALA A 289 9.67 7.46 27.79
C ALA A 289 9.99 7.98 29.20
N PRO A 290 9.22 7.63 30.26
CA PRO A 290 9.53 8.09 31.62
C PRO A 290 10.91 7.62 32.09
N GLN A 291 11.25 6.35 31.87
CA GLN A 291 12.54 5.77 32.27
C GLN A 291 13.72 6.42 31.52
N ILE A 292 13.55 6.71 30.24
CA ILE A 292 14.57 7.37 29.43
C ILE A 292 14.74 8.82 29.85
N PHE A 293 13.65 9.56 30.09
CA PHE A 293 13.74 10.93 30.58
C PHE A 293 14.43 10.99 31.94
N GLN A 294 14.12 10.04 32.83
CA GLN A 294 14.84 9.89 34.10
C GLN A 294 16.34 9.67 33.86
N ALA A 295 16.69 8.77 32.93
CA ALA A 295 18.08 8.45 32.59
C ALA A 295 18.86 9.60 31.91
N VAL A 296 18.19 10.62 31.35
CA VAL A 296 18.83 11.82 30.80
C VAL A 296 18.71 13.05 31.73
N GLY A 297 18.21 12.86 32.95
CA GLY A 297 18.25 13.88 34.01
C GLY A 297 16.95 14.65 34.24
N ALA A 298 15.80 14.11 33.83
CA ALA A 298 14.49 14.69 34.16
C ALA A 298 14.11 14.55 35.65
N GLY A 299 14.75 13.62 36.38
CA GLY A 299 14.46 13.34 37.78
C GLY A 299 12.99 12.97 38.01
N ASP A 300 12.39 13.52 39.07
CA ASP A 300 10.99 13.28 39.43
C ASP A 300 9.98 13.90 38.44
N ASN A 301 10.42 14.75 37.51
CA ASN A 301 9.54 15.36 36.51
C ASN A 301 9.36 14.49 35.24
N SER A 302 9.83 13.24 35.26
CA SER A 302 9.88 12.38 34.07
C SER A 302 8.52 12.15 33.43
N LEU A 303 7.47 11.88 34.21
CA LEU A 303 6.10 11.68 33.69
C LEU A 303 5.48 12.97 33.13
N PHE A 304 5.74 14.11 33.78
CA PHE A 304 5.31 15.42 33.27
C PHE A 304 5.96 15.76 31.92
N ILE A 305 7.26 15.48 31.79
CA ILE A 305 8.02 15.62 30.54
C ILE A 305 7.48 14.67 29.47
N SER A 306 7.17 13.41 29.80
CA SER A 306 6.49 12.49 28.88
C SER A 306 5.16 13.05 28.34
N GLY A 307 4.38 13.78 29.14
CA GLY A 307 3.17 14.47 28.67
C GLY A 307 3.43 15.43 27.50
N PHE A 308 4.47 16.26 27.59
CA PHE A 308 4.88 17.18 26.52
C PHE A 308 5.54 16.47 25.34
N PHE A 309 6.23 15.35 25.58
CA PHE A 309 6.69 14.48 24.52
C PHE A 309 5.51 14.01 23.64
N GLY A 310 4.39 13.62 24.26
CA GLY A 310 3.13 13.32 23.57
C GLY A 310 2.62 14.50 22.72
N VAL A 311 2.65 15.73 23.24
CA VAL A 311 2.25 16.94 22.50
C VAL A 311 3.11 17.12 21.25
N ALA A 312 4.43 16.99 21.37
CA ALA A 312 5.36 17.12 20.25
C ALA A 312 5.06 16.09 19.14
N LYS A 313 4.74 14.84 19.51
CA LYS A 313 4.34 13.78 18.55
C LYS A 313 3.03 14.11 17.83
N VAL A 314 2.02 14.62 18.54
CA VAL A 314 0.73 15.00 17.93
C VAL A 314 0.92 16.14 16.92
N ILE A 315 1.59 17.22 17.32
CA ILE A 315 1.79 18.39 16.46
C ILE A 315 2.55 18.02 15.19
N SER A 316 3.67 17.30 15.32
CA SER A 316 4.52 16.90 14.19
C SER A 316 3.81 15.94 13.23
N CYS A 317 3.07 14.96 13.76
CA CYS A 317 2.32 14.00 12.94
C CYS A 317 1.23 14.69 12.11
N TRP A 318 0.38 15.51 12.74
CA TRP A 318 -0.68 16.23 12.02
C TRP A 318 -0.12 17.24 11.03
N PHE A 319 0.98 17.93 11.39
CA PHE A 319 1.66 18.83 10.46
C PHE A 319 2.16 18.09 9.21
N PHE A 320 2.78 16.92 9.38
CA PHE A 320 3.24 16.10 8.26
C PHE A 320 2.08 15.63 7.37
N LEU A 321 1.06 15.02 7.99
CA LEU A 321 -0.07 14.43 7.28
C LEU A 321 -0.89 15.48 6.50
N LEU A 322 -1.00 16.70 7.01
CA LEU A 322 -1.78 17.75 6.37
C LEU A 322 -1.00 18.56 5.32
N PHE A 323 0.31 18.74 5.50
CA PHE A 323 1.07 19.70 4.69
C PHE A 323 2.25 19.12 3.91
N LEU A 324 2.84 17.99 4.33
CA LEU A 324 4.13 17.54 3.80
C LEU A 324 4.10 16.17 3.12
N VAL A 325 3.17 15.29 3.48
CA VAL A 325 3.15 13.89 3.02
C VAL A 325 3.15 13.74 1.50
N GLU A 326 2.45 14.61 0.78
CA GLU A 326 2.40 14.60 -0.69
C GLU A 326 3.51 15.45 -1.35
N ARG A 327 4.22 16.30 -0.59
CA ARG A 327 5.19 17.27 -1.14
C ARG A 327 6.63 16.80 -1.12
N ILE A 328 7.05 16.10 -0.06
CA ILE A 328 8.45 15.68 0.12
C ILE A 328 8.77 14.39 -0.65
N GLY A 329 7.74 13.57 -0.88
CA GLY A 329 7.90 12.22 -1.43
C GLY A 329 8.28 11.18 -0.39
N ARG A 330 8.08 9.89 -0.70
CA ARG A 330 8.28 8.78 0.26
C ARG A 330 9.76 8.54 0.51
N ARG A 331 10.59 8.53 -0.55
CA ARG A 331 12.02 8.20 -0.46
C ARG A 331 12.77 9.25 0.35
N TRP A 332 12.58 10.52 0.01
CA TRP A 332 13.28 11.62 0.67
C TRP A 332 12.84 11.84 2.11
N SER A 333 11.55 11.62 2.42
CA SER A 333 11.07 11.67 3.79
C SER A 333 11.79 10.65 4.69
N LEU A 334 11.98 9.41 4.22
CA LEU A 334 12.71 8.38 4.97
C LEU A 334 14.21 8.71 5.12
N ILE A 335 14.87 9.18 4.06
CA ILE A 335 16.30 9.53 4.08
C ILE A 335 16.56 10.69 5.05
N ILE A 336 15.85 11.80 4.88
CA ILE A 336 16.02 13.01 5.70
C ILE A 336 15.64 12.70 7.15
N GLY A 337 14.53 11.99 7.35
CA GLY A 337 14.07 11.58 8.67
C GLY A 337 15.11 10.77 9.43
N ALA A 338 15.64 9.70 8.81
CA ALA A 338 16.65 8.85 9.44
C ALA A 338 17.94 9.62 9.75
N PHE A 339 18.38 10.49 8.84
CA PHE A 339 19.58 11.29 9.08
C PHE A 339 19.44 12.23 10.28
N LEU A 340 18.31 12.94 10.38
CA LEU A 340 18.03 13.85 11.48
C LEU A 340 17.87 13.09 12.81
N MET A 341 17.08 12.01 12.83
CA MET A 341 16.91 11.18 14.03
C MET A 341 18.25 10.64 14.53
N GLY A 342 19.09 10.11 13.64
CA GLY A 342 20.42 9.61 14.02
C GLY A 342 21.33 10.71 14.58
N SER A 343 21.33 11.88 13.95
CA SER A 343 22.12 13.03 14.40
C SER A 343 21.67 13.54 15.78
N LEU A 344 20.36 13.57 16.03
CA LEU A 344 19.81 13.97 17.33
C LEU A 344 20.15 12.94 18.42
N MET A 345 20.06 11.65 18.11
CA MET A 345 20.48 10.56 19.00
C MET A 345 21.98 10.61 19.33
N LEU A 346 22.82 11.00 18.37
CA LEU A 346 24.24 11.24 18.61
C LEU A 346 24.45 12.34 19.65
N ILE A 347 23.74 13.47 19.51
CA ILE A 347 23.83 14.60 20.44
C ILE A 347 23.39 14.15 21.85
N VAL A 348 22.27 13.43 21.98
CA VAL A 348 21.81 12.88 23.27
C VAL A 348 22.87 11.97 23.89
N GLY A 349 23.46 11.05 23.10
CA GLY A 349 24.52 10.16 23.57
C GLY A 349 25.76 10.90 24.05
N ILE A 350 26.18 11.95 23.34
CA ILE A 350 27.32 12.80 23.74
C ILE A 350 27.02 13.55 25.03
N LEU A 351 25.83 14.17 25.15
CA LEU A 351 25.43 14.91 26.33
C LEU A 351 25.34 14.00 27.56
N ALA A 352 24.70 12.83 27.43
CA ALA A 352 24.60 11.85 28.50
C ALA A 352 25.97 11.28 28.94
N LYS A 353 26.95 11.22 28.03
CA LYS A 353 28.33 10.81 28.34
C LYS A 353 29.13 11.88 29.08
N LEU A 354 29.10 13.11 28.56
CA LEU A 354 29.96 14.21 29.04
C LEU A 354 29.38 14.88 30.28
N PHE A 355 28.06 14.90 30.41
CA PHE A 355 27.31 15.53 31.49
C PHE A 355 26.31 14.52 32.07
N PRO A 356 26.80 13.44 32.71
CA PRO A 356 25.91 12.42 33.29
C PRO A 356 24.98 13.07 34.33
N PRO A 357 23.70 12.68 34.40
CA PRO A 357 22.77 13.23 35.38
C PRO A 357 23.24 12.93 36.81
N ASP A 358 23.21 13.96 37.66
CA ASP A 358 23.42 13.81 39.09
C ASP A 358 22.11 13.33 39.74
N PRO A 359 22.07 12.14 40.38
CA PRO A 359 20.87 11.61 41.02
C PRO A 359 20.32 12.50 42.15
N ASP A 360 21.18 13.31 42.78
CA ASP A 360 20.83 14.15 43.93
C ASP A 360 20.50 15.60 43.54
N ALA A 361 20.55 15.93 42.24
CA ALA A 361 20.26 17.27 41.77
C ALA A 361 18.77 17.63 41.90
N THR A 362 18.49 18.75 42.56
CA THR A 362 17.13 19.29 42.75
C THR A 362 16.60 20.04 41.53
N THR A 363 17.45 20.37 40.56
CA THR A 363 17.08 21.06 39.32
C THR A 363 17.65 20.34 38.11
N ILE A 364 16.89 20.36 37.00
CA ILE A 364 17.32 19.76 35.73
C ILE A 364 18.50 20.58 35.19
N SER A 365 19.63 19.92 34.94
CA SER A 365 20.82 20.58 34.38
C SER A 365 20.56 21.09 32.95
N SER A 366 21.32 22.10 32.51
CA SER A 366 21.23 22.59 31.13
C SER A 366 21.48 21.49 30.09
N ALA A 367 22.35 20.53 30.41
CA ALA A 367 22.61 19.36 29.57
C ALA A 367 21.42 18.38 29.54
N GLY A 368 20.73 18.20 30.67
CA GLY A 368 19.49 17.43 30.75
C GLY A 368 18.36 18.06 29.94
N ILE A 369 18.16 19.38 30.05
CA ILE A 369 17.20 20.13 29.23
C ILE A 369 17.51 19.97 27.74
N ALA A 370 18.78 20.15 27.34
CA ALA A 370 19.20 19.97 25.96
C ALA A 370 18.93 18.53 25.48
N SER A 371 19.23 17.51 26.28
CA SER A 371 18.98 16.11 25.95
C SER A 371 17.48 15.83 25.76
N ILE A 372 16.63 16.32 26.66
CA ILE A 372 15.17 16.21 26.56
C ILE A 372 14.65 16.86 25.26
N LEU A 373 15.11 18.07 24.94
CA LEU A 373 14.73 18.76 23.71
C LEU A 373 15.17 18.02 22.45
N MET A 374 16.38 17.41 22.45
CA MET A 374 16.84 16.60 21.33
C MET A 374 15.98 15.33 21.15
N VAL A 375 15.56 14.68 22.24
CA VAL A 375 14.62 13.55 22.19
C VAL A 375 13.25 14.00 21.64
N TYR A 376 12.77 15.19 21.99
CA TYR A 376 11.53 15.73 21.43
C TYR A 376 11.67 15.95 19.92
N PHE A 377 12.75 16.59 19.48
CA PHE A 377 13.00 16.81 18.06
C PHE A 377 13.19 15.50 17.29
N GLU A 378 13.79 14.49 17.90
CA GLU A 378 13.90 13.17 17.28
C GLU A 378 12.52 12.58 17.04
N ALA A 379 11.63 12.63 18.04
CA ALA A 379 10.28 12.12 17.88
C ALA A 379 9.45 12.94 16.90
N MET A 380 9.69 14.24 16.79
CA MET A 380 9.08 15.05 15.73
C MET A 380 9.55 14.60 14.35
N CYS A 381 10.86 14.37 14.17
CA CYS A 381 11.42 13.85 12.92
C CYS A 381 10.82 12.49 12.55
N TYR A 382 10.67 11.58 13.53
CA TYR A 382 10.04 10.27 13.31
C TYR A 382 8.60 10.40 12.80
N ASN A 383 7.78 11.23 13.46
CA ASN A 383 6.38 11.43 13.07
C ASN A 383 6.21 12.13 11.72
N MET A 384 7.24 12.83 11.25
CA MET A 384 7.31 13.44 9.92
C MET A 384 8.01 12.55 8.87
N SER A 385 8.33 11.30 9.22
CA SER A 385 9.02 10.37 8.32
C SER A 385 8.65 8.89 8.58
N TRP A 386 9.48 8.17 9.31
CA TRP A 386 9.40 6.72 9.53
C TRP A 386 8.18 6.27 10.32
N GLY A 387 7.45 7.17 10.98
CA GLY A 387 6.15 6.88 11.58
C GLY A 387 5.10 6.54 10.52
N PRO A 388 4.62 7.53 9.74
CA PRO A 388 3.56 7.31 8.74
C PRO A 388 4.03 6.69 7.41
N VAL A 389 5.22 7.03 6.92
CA VAL A 389 5.63 6.72 5.54
C VAL A 389 5.74 5.22 5.26
N PRO A 390 6.32 4.38 6.14
CA PRO A 390 6.43 2.93 5.89
C PRO A 390 5.07 2.24 5.70
N TRP A 391 4.03 2.67 6.41
CA TRP A 391 2.67 2.13 6.25
C TRP A 391 2.07 2.50 4.90
N LEU A 392 2.24 3.76 4.48
CA LEU A 392 1.81 4.23 3.16
C LEU A 392 2.56 3.49 2.06
N TYR A 393 3.89 3.45 2.17
CA TYR A 393 4.78 2.80 1.21
C TYR A 393 4.43 1.33 1.00
N MET A 394 4.23 0.58 2.08
CA MET A 394 3.83 -0.83 2.02
C MET A 394 2.51 -1.03 1.26
N SER A 395 1.55 -0.11 1.37
CA SER A 395 0.28 -0.20 0.64
C SER A 395 0.40 0.14 -0.85
N GLU A 396 1.44 0.89 -1.24
CA GLU A 396 1.67 1.39 -2.60
C GLU A 396 2.50 0.43 -3.45
N ILE A 397 3.47 -0.30 -2.87
CA ILE A 397 4.43 -1.09 -3.64
C ILE A 397 3.90 -2.43 -4.18
N PHE A 398 2.77 -2.94 -3.66
CA PHE A 398 2.26 -4.25 -4.04
C PHE A 398 1.15 -4.16 -5.10
N PRO A 399 1.21 -5.01 -6.16
CA PRO A 399 0.12 -5.15 -7.10
C PRO A 399 -1.05 -5.89 -6.44
N THR A 400 -2.25 -5.70 -6.98
CA THR A 400 -3.51 -6.21 -6.40
C THR A 400 -3.44 -7.71 -6.08
N ARG A 401 -2.80 -8.51 -6.96
CA ARG A 401 -2.62 -9.97 -6.83
C ARG A 401 -1.96 -10.43 -5.52
N ILE A 402 -0.99 -9.68 -4.99
CA ILE A 402 -0.22 -10.08 -3.79
C ILE A 402 -0.30 -9.08 -2.64
N ARG A 403 -1.11 -8.01 -2.79
CA ARG A 403 -1.18 -6.89 -1.84
C ARG A 403 -1.60 -7.32 -0.44
N GLU A 404 -2.65 -8.13 -0.34
CA GLU A 404 -3.14 -8.60 0.97
C GLU A 404 -2.02 -9.35 1.72
N VAL A 405 -1.34 -10.28 1.06
CA VAL A 405 -0.24 -11.07 1.64
C VAL A 405 0.94 -10.18 2.04
N GLY A 406 1.33 -9.25 1.16
CA GLY A 406 2.42 -8.31 1.42
C GLY A 406 2.19 -7.43 2.65
N ILE A 407 0.98 -6.88 2.78
CA ILE A 407 0.58 -6.07 3.94
C ILE A 407 0.57 -6.92 5.22
N ALA A 408 0.07 -8.16 5.16
CA ALA A 408 0.03 -9.05 6.31
C ALA A 408 1.44 -9.41 6.80
N VAL A 409 2.35 -9.78 5.89
CA VAL A 409 3.74 -10.11 6.21
C VAL A 409 4.47 -8.89 6.78
N GLY A 410 4.30 -7.70 6.19
CA GLY A 410 4.90 -6.48 6.71
C GLY A 410 4.36 -6.10 8.09
N THR A 411 3.04 -6.21 8.32
CA THR A 411 2.41 -5.94 9.62
C THR A 411 2.88 -6.93 10.69
N ALA A 412 2.97 -8.22 10.35
CA ALA A 412 3.52 -9.23 11.25
C ALA A 412 5.01 -8.94 11.57
N THR A 413 5.79 -8.53 10.57
CA THR A 413 7.19 -8.14 10.78
C THR A 413 7.30 -6.96 11.74
N GLN A 414 6.43 -5.95 11.60
CA GLN A 414 6.38 -4.81 12.50
C GLN A 414 6.15 -5.26 13.95
N TRP A 415 5.17 -6.14 14.21
CA TRP A 415 4.89 -6.66 15.54
C TRP A 415 6.02 -7.51 16.12
N LEU A 416 6.62 -8.37 15.29
CA LEU A 416 7.75 -9.20 15.72
C LEU A 416 8.95 -8.35 16.16
N PHE A 417 9.33 -7.35 15.36
CA PHE A 417 10.46 -6.51 15.71
C PHE A 417 10.12 -5.50 16.82
N ASN A 418 8.86 -5.11 16.97
CA ASN A 418 8.42 -4.36 18.15
C ASN A 418 8.60 -5.20 19.42
N PHE A 419 8.22 -6.49 19.40
CA PHE A 419 8.52 -7.42 20.49
C PHE A 419 10.02 -7.47 20.80
N VAL A 420 10.87 -7.68 19.79
CA VAL A 420 12.33 -7.77 19.95
C VAL A 420 12.91 -6.51 20.60
N PHE A 421 12.58 -5.32 20.09
CA PHE A 421 13.13 -4.07 20.60
C PHE A 421 12.52 -3.66 21.95
N SER A 422 11.24 -3.92 22.17
CA SER A 422 10.60 -3.72 23.48
C SER A 422 11.22 -4.59 24.56
N GLN A 423 11.64 -5.81 24.21
CA GLN A 423 12.36 -6.70 25.11
C GLN A 423 13.80 -6.23 25.35
N ALA A 424 14.51 -5.83 24.30
CA ALA A 424 15.92 -5.45 24.38
C ALA A 424 16.15 -4.11 25.09
N THR A 425 15.20 -3.18 25.02
CA THR A 425 15.38 -1.77 25.44
C THR A 425 15.74 -1.59 26.91
N PRO A 426 15.01 -2.14 27.90
CA PRO A 426 15.37 -1.99 29.31
C PRO A 426 16.76 -2.55 29.62
N HIS A 427 17.10 -3.69 29.03
CA HIS A 427 18.41 -4.31 29.20
C HIS A 427 19.54 -3.49 28.55
N ALA A 428 19.29 -2.86 27.40
CA ALA A 428 20.23 -1.94 26.77
C ALA A 428 20.44 -0.68 27.61
N LEU A 429 19.36 -0.14 28.21
CA LEU A 429 19.44 1.01 29.11
C LEU A 429 20.30 0.69 30.35
N ASP A 430 20.07 -0.45 30.99
CA ASP A 430 20.80 -0.87 32.19
C ASP A 430 22.28 -1.18 31.92
N SER A 431 22.58 -1.83 30.78
CA SER A 431 23.93 -2.32 30.47
C SER A 431 24.81 -1.31 29.73
N MET A 432 24.22 -0.53 28.81
CA MET A 432 24.95 0.40 27.93
C MET A 432 24.81 1.87 28.36
N GLY A 433 23.75 2.22 29.11
CA GLY A 433 23.45 3.61 29.47
C GLY A 433 23.41 4.52 28.25
N TRP A 434 24.26 5.55 28.23
CA TRP A 434 24.43 6.49 27.11
C TRP A 434 24.76 5.80 25.76
N GLY A 435 25.39 4.61 25.80
CA GLY A 435 25.73 3.85 24.60
C GLY A 435 24.51 3.37 23.81
N MET A 436 23.34 3.29 24.45
CA MET A 436 22.07 2.98 23.79
C MET A 436 21.70 4.03 22.73
N PHE A 437 21.92 5.32 23.02
CA PHE A 437 21.65 6.39 22.05
C PHE A 437 22.59 6.33 20.85
N LEU A 438 23.86 5.95 21.07
CA LEU A 438 24.80 5.69 19.96
C LEU A 438 24.38 4.49 19.11
N MET A 439 23.85 3.43 19.72
CA MET A 439 23.32 2.29 18.98
C MET A 439 22.20 2.73 18.02
N PHE A 440 21.22 3.51 18.51
CA PHE A 440 20.16 4.04 17.65
C PHE A 440 20.68 5.05 16.61
N CYS A 441 21.69 5.87 16.93
CA CYS A 441 22.35 6.72 15.95
C CYS A 441 22.89 5.91 14.77
N ILE A 442 23.66 4.85 15.06
CA ILE A 442 24.26 3.98 14.04
C ILE A 442 23.18 3.31 13.20
N PHE A 443 22.14 2.76 13.84
CA PHE A 443 21.02 2.14 13.11
C PHE A 443 20.31 3.14 12.19
N ASN A 444 20.04 4.36 12.65
CA ASN A 444 19.43 5.39 11.83
C ASN A 444 20.33 5.77 10.63
N TRP A 445 21.65 5.90 10.80
CA TRP A 445 22.54 6.17 9.66
C TRP A 445 22.66 5.00 8.68
N ILE A 446 22.56 3.75 9.16
CA ILE A 446 22.41 2.57 8.29
C ILE A 446 21.09 2.67 7.51
N LEU A 447 20.00 3.13 8.15
CA LEU A 447 18.72 3.35 7.48
C LEU A 447 18.78 4.43 6.39
N VAL A 448 19.63 5.46 6.54
CA VAL A 448 19.88 6.44 5.47
C VAL A 448 20.44 5.74 4.23
N VAL A 449 21.48 4.92 4.41
CA VAL A 449 22.10 4.16 3.31
C VAL A 449 21.11 3.18 2.70
N TYR A 450 20.35 2.46 3.53
CA TYR A 450 19.30 1.55 3.08
C TYR A 450 18.22 2.27 2.26
N ALA A 451 17.69 3.39 2.77
CA ALA A 451 16.65 4.15 2.08
C ALA A 451 17.17 4.77 0.77
N TRP A 452 18.43 5.17 0.74
CA TRP A 452 19.07 5.66 -0.48
C TRP A 452 19.24 4.55 -1.53
N LEU A 453 19.60 3.33 -1.15
CA LEU A 453 19.85 2.21 -2.07
C LEU A 453 18.59 1.47 -2.52
N PHE A 454 17.67 1.18 -1.61
CA PHE A 454 16.61 0.19 -1.83
C PHE A 454 15.21 0.79 -1.96
N ILE A 455 14.97 1.97 -1.39
CA ILE A 455 13.65 2.61 -1.43
C ILE A 455 13.51 3.42 -2.72
N LYS A 456 12.48 3.08 -3.50
CA LYS A 456 12.10 3.76 -4.75
C LYS A 456 11.02 4.79 -4.48
N GLU A 457 10.99 5.87 -5.24
CA GLU A 457 9.94 6.89 -5.11
C GLU A 457 8.61 6.40 -5.71
N THR A 458 7.55 6.48 -4.90
CA THR A 458 6.17 6.04 -5.21
C THR A 458 5.18 7.20 -5.33
N THR A 459 5.59 8.42 -4.96
CA THR A 459 4.69 9.59 -4.97
C THR A 459 4.23 9.94 -6.36
N GLY A 460 2.91 10.10 -6.50
CA GLY A 460 2.28 10.50 -7.76
C GLY A 460 2.24 9.39 -8.81
N LYS A 461 2.60 8.15 -8.44
CA LYS A 461 2.55 7.00 -9.34
C LYS A 461 1.30 6.17 -9.14
N SER A 462 0.73 5.67 -10.23
CA SER A 462 -0.37 4.71 -10.21
C SER A 462 0.11 3.34 -9.74
N LEU A 463 -0.81 2.44 -9.37
CA LEU A 463 -0.46 1.08 -8.95
C LEU A 463 0.06 0.24 -10.11
N GLU A 464 -0.31 0.60 -11.33
CA GLU A 464 0.10 0.00 -12.59
C GLU A 464 1.55 0.39 -12.92
N GLU A 465 1.89 1.68 -12.78
CA GLU A 465 3.27 2.18 -12.92
C GLU A 465 4.24 1.56 -11.89
N MET A 466 3.73 1.04 -10.76
CA MET A 466 4.55 0.35 -9.77
C MET A 466 5.14 -0.97 -10.30
N GLU A 467 4.58 -1.55 -11.37
CA GLU A 467 5.18 -2.71 -12.05
C GLU A 467 6.46 -2.36 -12.78
N GLU A 468 6.49 -1.21 -13.45
CA GLU A 468 7.68 -0.66 -14.10
C GLU A 468 8.75 -0.29 -13.07
N VAL A 469 8.34 0.39 -11.99
CA VAL A 469 9.25 0.80 -10.92
C VAL A 469 10.00 -0.39 -10.33
N PHE A 470 9.34 -1.54 -10.17
CA PHE A 470 9.94 -2.73 -9.57
C PHE A 470 10.52 -3.75 -10.55
N ASN A 471 10.55 -3.44 -11.86
CA ASN A 471 11.09 -4.30 -12.90
C ASN A 471 10.56 -5.75 -12.79
N SER A 472 9.28 -5.94 -12.47
CA SER A 472 8.64 -7.25 -12.63
C SER A 472 8.47 -7.51 -14.12
N ARG A 473 9.55 -7.95 -14.79
CA ARG A 473 9.51 -8.46 -16.16
C ARG A 473 8.84 -9.83 -16.16
N VAL A 474 7.53 -9.83 -15.97
CA VAL A 474 6.64 -10.87 -16.46
C VAL A 474 5.73 -10.16 -17.46
N GLY A 475 6.11 -10.19 -18.74
CA GLY A 475 5.16 -10.00 -19.84
C GLY A 475 5.14 -8.69 -20.62
N LEU A 476 5.68 -7.56 -20.14
CA LEU A 476 5.56 -6.29 -20.87
C LEU A 476 6.92 -5.79 -21.37
N TYR A 477 7.23 -6.05 -22.64
CA TYR A 477 8.18 -5.26 -23.41
C TYR A 477 7.37 -4.26 -24.23
N HIS A 478 6.90 -3.18 -23.62
CA HIS A 478 6.61 -1.95 -24.35
C HIS A 478 7.94 -1.26 -24.58
N LYS A 479 8.48 -1.36 -25.79
CA LYS A 479 9.63 -0.56 -26.19
C LYS A 479 9.11 0.81 -26.60
N GLU A 480 8.71 1.63 -25.63
CA GLU A 480 8.31 3.00 -25.93
C GLU A 480 9.52 3.78 -26.45
N ARG A 481 9.48 4.14 -27.74
CA ARG A 481 10.19 5.32 -28.22
C ARG A 481 9.44 6.53 -27.66
N PRO A 482 10.12 7.57 -27.16
CA PRO A 482 9.46 8.83 -26.82
C PRO A 482 8.71 9.32 -28.08
N LEU A 483 7.39 9.40 -27.98
CA LEU A 483 6.52 9.88 -29.05
C LEU A 483 6.77 11.38 -29.24
N ASP A 484 7.18 11.79 -30.43
CA ASP A 484 7.23 13.21 -30.80
C ASP A 484 5.78 13.79 -30.79
N GLU A 485 5.61 15.04 -30.33
CA GLU A 485 4.31 15.74 -30.26
C GLU A 485 3.50 15.73 -31.59
N GLN A 486 4.15 15.43 -32.73
CA GLN A 486 3.50 15.32 -34.03
C GLN A 486 2.68 14.03 -34.21
N VAL A 487 2.95 12.96 -33.45
CA VAL A 487 2.23 11.66 -33.59
C VAL A 487 0.85 11.71 -32.91
N GLN A 488 0.69 12.47 -31.82
CA GLN A 488 -0.60 12.65 -31.15
C GLN A 488 -1.68 13.27 -32.05
N ASN A 489 -1.30 14.06 -33.06
CA ASN A 489 -2.23 14.68 -34.01
C ASN A 489 -2.62 13.78 -35.20
N LYS A 490 -2.04 12.58 -35.34
CA LYS A 490 -2.30 11.64 -36.45
C LYS A 490 -3.26 10.50 -36.09
N GLN A 491 -3.72 10.41 -34.85
CA GLN A 491 -4.55 9.30 -34.38
C GLN A 491 -6.03 9.49 -34.78
N GLY A 492 -6.63 8.45 -35.37
CA GLY A 492 -8.08 8.34 -35.52
C GLY A 492 -8.78 8.11 -34.16
N PRO A 493 -10.12 8.09 -34.11
CA PRO A 493 -10.85 7.81 -32.88
C PRO A 493 -10.52 6.41 -32.34
N ASN A 494 -10.15 6.34 -31.06
CA ASN A 494 -9.79 5.12 -30.33
C ASN A 494 -10.80 4.75 -29.23
N ASP A 495 -12.00 5.34 -29.29
CA ASP A 495 -13.06 5.09 -28.31
C ASP A 495 -13.64 3.67 -28.44
N ASP A 496 -14.42 3.25 -27.43
CA ASP A 496 -14.99 1.89 -27.37
C ASP A 496 -15.81 1.55 -28.62
N LYS A 497 -16.47 2.54 -29.22
CA LYS A 497 -17.25 2.36 -30.46
C LYS A 497 -16.36 2.08 -31.66
N ALA A 498 -15.25 2.81 -31.81
CA ALA A 498 -14.29 2.54 -32.87
C ALA A 498 -13.64 1.16 -32.70
N GLN A 499 -13.34 0.76 -31.47
CA GLN A 499 -12.80 -0.57 -31.17
C GLN A 499 -13.80 -1.70 -31.47
N GLU A 500 -15.07 -1.54 -31.10
CA GLU A 500 -16.15 -2.48 -31.44
C GLU A 500 -16.31 -2.60 -32.96
N SER A 501 -16.27 -1.49 -33.69
CA SER A 501 -16.31 -1.48 -35.16
C SER A 501 -15.13 -2.25 -35.78
N MET A 502 -13.92 -2.10 -35.23
CA MET A 502 -12.74 -2.86 -35.66
C MET A 502 -12.85 -4.36 -35.38
N GLN A 503 -13.45 -4.75 -34.24
CA GLN A 503 -13.72 -6.15 -33.92
C GLN A 503 -14.74 -6.77 -34.89
N ILE A 504 -15.81 -6.04 -35.21
CA ILE A 504 -16.78 -6.46 -36.25
C ILE A 504 -16.06 -6.61 -37.60
N GLY A 505 -15.20 -5.65 -37.95
CA GLY A 505 -14.37 -5.73 -39.15
C GLY A 505 -13.50 -7.00 -39.19
N HIS A 506 -12.91 -7.39 -38.06
CA HIS A 506 -12.16 -8.64 -37.96
C HIS A 506 -13.00 -9.87 -38.30
N GLU A 507 -14.22 -9.97 -37.77
CA GLU A 507 -15.13 -11.07 -38.09
C GLU A 507 -15.60 -11.05 -39.55
N VAL A 508 -15.82 -9.86 -40.15
CA VAL A 508 -16.13 -9.73 -41.58
C VAL A 508 -15.00 -10.32 -42.44
N TYR A 509 -13.74 -10.00 -42.13
CA TYR A 509 -12.61 -10.60 -42.84
C TYR A 509 -12.55 -12.12 -42.67
N ARG A 510 -12.80 -12.64 -41.45
CA ARG A 510 -12.85 -14.10 -41.24
C ARG A 510 -13.95 -14.74 -42.10
N LEU A 511 -15.13 -14.14 -42.20
CA LEU A 511 -16.21 -14.63 -43.06
C LEU A 511 -15.80 -14.64 -44.54
N LEU A 512 -15.21 -13.55 -45.04
CA LEU A 512 -14.73 -13.44 -46.42
C LEU A 512 -13.64 -14.47 -46.75
N LEU A 513 -12.80 -14.79 -45.76
CA LEU A 513 -11.73 -15.77 -45.87
C LEU A 513 -12.15 -17.20 -45.47
N SER A 514 -13.46 -17.47 -45.39
CA SER A 514 -14.01 -18.79 -45.04
C SER A 514 -13.47 -19.33 -43.70
N GLY A 515 -13.37 -18.47 -42.70
CA GLY A 515 -12.91 -18.75 -41.33
C GLY A 515 -11.39 -18.69 -41.14
N ARG A 516 -10.60 -18.43 -42.19
CA ARG A 516 -9.14 -18.36 -42.11
C ARG A 516 -8.66 -16.96 -41.71
N LEU A 517 -7.48 -16.88 -41.09
CA LEU A 517 -6.83 -15.61 -40.75
C LEU A 517 -5.98 -15.03 -41.89
N TYR A 518 -5.48 -15.88 -42.78
CA TYR A 518 -4.61 -15.54 -43.90
C TYR A 518 -4.80 -16.55 -45.05
N LEU A 519 -4.39 -16.19 -46.27
CA LEU A 519 -4.43 -17.05 -47.46
C LEU A 519 -3.04 -17.45 -47.98
N ALA A 520 -2.01 -16.67 -47.62
CA ALA A 520 -0.64 -16.92 -48.00
C ALA A 520 -0.19 -18.34 -47.61
N PRO A 521 0.49 -19.07 -48.51
CA PRO A 521 0.95 -20.43 -48.25
C PRO A 521 2.26 -20.43 -47.42
N ILE A 522 2.17 -19.91 -46.20
CA ILE A 522 3.30 -19.89 -45.24
C ILE A 522 3.62 -21.31 -44.74
N ALA A 523 4.83 -21.50 -44.21
CA ALA A 523 5.24 -22.77 -43.62
C ALA A 523 4.36 -23.18 -42.42
N ASP A 524 4.22 -24.49 -42.16
CA ASP A 524 3.40 -25.03 -41.07
C ASP A 524 3.85 -24.59 -39.65
N LYS A 525 5.08 -24.08 -39.50
CA LYS A 525 5.66 -23.66 -38.22
C LYS A 525 6.47 -22.36 -38.36
N PRO A 526 5.80 -21.21 -38.61
CA PRO A 526 6.50 -19.94 -38.67
C PRO A 526 7.17 -19.65 -37.31
N GLN A 527 8.30 -18.96 -37.32
CA GLN A 527 9.06 -18.63 -36.10
C GLN A 527 8.94 -17.15 -35.73
N ASN A 528 8.92 -16.25 -36.71
CA ASN A 528 8.83 -14.81 -36.49
C ASN A 528 7.80 -14.21 -37.44
N VAL A 529 6.74 -13.62 -36.90
CA VAL A 529 5.64 -13.03 -37.66
C VAL A 529 5.47 -11.57 -37.26
N LEU A 530 5.33 -10.70 -38.25
CA LEU A 530 5.03 -9.28 -38.04
C LEU A 530 3.60 -9.01 -38.52
N TYR A 531 2.77 -8.41 -37.67
CA TYR A 531 1.47 -7.88 -38.03
C TYR A 531 1.48 -6.37 -37.89
N VAL A 532 1.36 -5.66 -39.02
CA VAL A 532 1.42 -4.20 -39.04
C VAL A 532 0.03 -3.60 -39.02
N GLY A 533 -0.21 -2.62 -38.15
CA GLY A 533 -1.52 -1.98 -38.01
C GLY A 533 -2.49 -2.87 -37.25
N THR A 534 -2.15 -3.18 -36.00
CA THR A 534 -2.83 -4.24 -35.27
C THR A 534 -4.25 -3.88 -34.80
N GLY A 535 -4.58 -2.59 -34.70
CA GLY A 535 -5.84 -2.12 -34.14
C GLY A 535 -6.04 -2.69 -32.74
N THR A 536 -7.15 -3.41 -32.51
CA THR A 536 -7.43 -4.07 -31.21
C THR A 536 -6.52 -5.27 -30.91
N GLY A 537 -5.69 -5.72 -31.85
CA GLY A 537 -4.77 -6.85 -31.64
C GLY A 537 -5.37 -8.24 -31.87
N LEU A 538 -6.67 -8.34 -32.16
CA LEU A 538 -7.39 -9.62 -32.21
C LEU A 538 -6.79 -10.62 -33.21
N TRP A 539 -6.36 -10.15 -34.40
CA TRP A 539 -5.71 -11.02 -35.39
C TRP A 539 -4.38 -11.60 -34.87
N ALA A 540 -3.54 -10.79 -34.21
CA ALA A 540 -2.26 -11.26 -33.70
C ALA A 540 -2.44 -12.30 -32.58
N ILE A 541 -3.48 -12.12 -31.76
CA ILE A 541 -3.86 -13.05 -30.70
C ILE A 541 -4.31 -14.38 -31.30
N GLU A 542 -5.30 -14.37 -32.20
CA GLU A 542 -5.78 -15.61 -32.82
C GLU A 542 -4.69 -16.33 -33.64
N PHE A 543 -3.81 -15.57 -34.31
CA PHE A 543 -2.66 -16.15 -35.01
C PHE A 543 -1.66 -16.78 -34.02
N GLY A 544 -1.39 -16.10 -32.91
CA GLY A 544 -0.50 -16.60 -31.85
C GLY A 544 -1.02 -17.89 -31.22
N ASP A 545 -2.33 -18.00 -31.01
CA ASP A 545 -3.00 -19.21 -30.52
C ASP A 545 -2.93 -20.35 -31.55
N MET A 546 -3.08 -20.04 -32.85
CA MET A 546 -2.96 -21.01 -33.94
C MET A 546 -1.52 -21.52 -34.10
N HIS A 547 -0.52 -20.68 -33.82
CA HIS A 547 0.90 -20.99 -33.95
C HIS A 547 1.69 -20.75 -32.66
N PRO A 548 1.53 -21.59 -31.61
CA PRO A 548 2.14 -21.35 -30.30
C PRO A 548 3.68 -21.30 -30.29
N SER A 549 4.33 -21.85 -31.32
CA SER A 549 5.79 -21.80 -31.49
C SER A 549 6.29 -20.54 -32.17
N ALA A 550 5.41 -19.75 -32.80
CA ALA A 550 5.76 -18.55 -33.52
C ALA A 550 5.81 -17.36 -32.56
N LYS A 551 6.84 -16.53 -32.66
CA LYS A 551 6.85 -15.20 -32.05
C LYS A 551 6.09 -14.25 -32.98
N VAL A 552 4.99 -13.67 -32.49
CA VAL A 552 4.16 -12.70 -33.22
C VAL A 552 4.40 -11.30 -32.65
N ILE A 553 4.77 -10.36 -33.50
CA ILE A 553 4.93 -8.94 -33.14
C ILE A 553 3.82 -8.17 -33.86
N GLY A 554 2.92 -7.54 -33.10
CA GLY A 554 1.91 -6.62 -33.62
C GLY A 554 2.37 -5.18 -33.42
N THR A 555 2.33 -4.35 -34.46
CA THR A 555 2.69 -2.93 -34.36
C THR A 555 1.48 -2.03 -34.61
N ASP A 556 1.37 -0.93 -33.87
CA ASP A 556 0.34 0.09 -34.09
C ASP A 556 0.78 1.46 -33.59
N LEU A 557 0.17 2.52 -34.10
CA LEU A 557 0.36 3.88 -33.61
C LEU A 557 -0.31 4.12 -32.25
N SER A 558 -1.33 3.33 -31.92
CA SER A 558 -2.15 3.48 -30.71
C SER A 558 -2.01 2.28 -29.78
N PRO A 559 -1.69 2.48 -28.49
CA PRO A 559 -1.59 1.40 -27.50
C PRO A 559 -2.97 0.98 -26.98
N ILE A 560 -3.83 0.46 -27.86
CA ILE A 560 -5.22 0.07 -27.54
C ILE A 560 -5.41 -1.45 -27.42
N GLN A 561 -4.33 -2.22 -27.48
CA GLN A 561 -4.37 -3.67 -27.46
C GLN A 561 -4.59 -4.21 -26.03
N PRO A 562 -5.22 -5.39 -25.87
CA PRO A 562 -5.49 -5.96 -24.56
C PRO A 562 -4.20 -6.30 -23.82
N SER A 563 -4.23 -6.12 -22.51
CA SER A 563 -3.10 -6.42 -21.62
C SER A 563 -2.83 -7.92 -21.44
N PHE A 564 -3.81 -8.77 -21.77
CA PHE A 564 -3.69 -10.23 -21.74
C PHE A 564 -3.60 -10.77 -23.16
N THR A 565 -2.44 -11.32 -23.50
CA THR A 565 -2.15 -11.94 -24.81
C THR A 565 -1.51 -13.31 -24.62
N PRO A 566 -1.53 -14.18 -25.65
CA PRO A 566 -0.73 -15.39 -25.66
C PRO A 566 0.75 -15.06 -25.41
N PRO A 567 1.51 -15.93 -24.70
CA PRO A 567 2.89 -15.63 -24.29
C PRO A 567 3.87 -15.41 -25.44
N ASN A 568 3.47 -15.80 -26.65
CA ASN A 568 4.22 -15.66 -27.89
C ASN A 568 3.82 -14.43 -28.72
N VAL A 569 2.86 -13.61 -28.25
CA VAL A 569 2.38 -12.38 -28.92
C VAL A 569 2.87 -11.16 -28.17
N GLN A 570 3.45 -10.20 -28.88
CA GLN A 570 3.97 -8.94 -28.34
C GLN A 570 3.42 -7.77 -29.15
N PHE A 571 3.00 -6.70 -28.47
CA PHE A 571 2.57 -5.46 -29.12
C PHE A 571 3.61 -4.35 -28.92
N GLU A 572 3.89 -3.62 -29.99
CA GLU A 572 4.83 -2.50 -30.01
C GLU A 572 4.12 -1.25 -30.55
N VAL A 573 4.28 -0.11 -29.87
CA VAL A 573 3.82 1.17 -30.40
C VAL A 573 4.85 1.65 -31.42
N ASP A 574 4.51 1.63 -32.70
CA ASP A 574 5.41 2.01 -33.79
C ASP A 574 4.63 2.56 -34.99
N ASP A 575 5.15 3.62 -35.61
CA ASP A 575 4.61 4.13 -36.86
C ASP A 575 5.11 3.27 -38.02
N CYS A 576 4.20 2.61 -38.73
CA CYS A 576 4.57 1.79 -39.88
C CYS A 576 5.27 2.58 -41.01
N CYS A 577 5.09 3.89 -41.06
CA CYS A 577 5.74 4.79 -42.02
C CYS A 577 7.19 5.11 -41.63
N ASP A 578 7.56 4.99 -40.35
CA ASP A 578 8.92 5.22 -39.87
C ASP A 578 9.89 4.08 -40.25
N PRO A 579 11.22 4.30 -40.10
CA PRO A 579 12.21 3.26 -40.33
C PRO A 579 12.06 2.10 -39.35
N TRP A 580 11.85 0.88 -39.88
CA TRP A 580 11.75 -0.34 -39.10
C TRP A 580 13.12 -0.70 -38.49
N LEU A 581 13.14 -0.93 -37.17
CA LEU A 581 14.37 -1.20 -36.41
C LEU A 581 14.73 -2.69 -36.30
N TYR A 582 14.01 -3.55 -37.02
CA TYR A 582 14.28 -4.98 -37.04
C TYR A 582 15.55 -5.27 -37.87
N LYS A 583 16.13 -6.46 -37.69
CA LYS A 583 17.23 -6.90 -38.56
C LYS A 583 16.67 -7.27 -39.93
N ASN A 584 17.46 -7.15 -40.98
CA ASN A 584 17.08 -7.71 -42.29
C ASN A 584 16.84 -9.22 -42.17
N ASP A 585 15.99 -9.77 -43.04
CA ASP A 585 15.68 -11.21 -43.11
C ASP A 585 15.22 -11.82 -41.76
N THR A 586 14.43 -11.07 -40.97
CA THR A 586 13.95 -11.50 -39.65
C THR A 586 12.66 -12.33 -39.74
N PHE A 587 11.69 -11.87 -40.52
CA PHE A 587 10.32 -12.38 -40.48
C PHE A 587 10.07 -13.48 -41.50
N ASP A 588 9.31 -14.49 -41.07
CA ASP A 588 8.80 -15.59 -41.91
C ASP A 588 7.44 -15.23 -42.52
N PHE A 589 6.73 -14.26 -41.94
CA PHE A 589 5.47 -13.77 -42.47
C PHE A 589 5.26 -12.31 -42.05
N VAL A 590 4.89 -11.46 -43.00
CA VAL A 590 4.46 -10.09 -42.73
C VAL A 590 3.02 -9.96 -43.20
N HIS A 591 2.11 -9.68 -42.26
CA HIS A 591 0.70 -9.50 -42.53
C HIS A 591 0.31 -8.04 -42.32
N VAL A 592 -0.54 -7.50 -43.19
CA VAL A 592 -1.09 -6.15 -43.08
C VAL A 592 -2.54 -6.17 -43.55
N ARG A 593 -3.42 -5.45 -42.83
CA ARG A 593 -4.84 -5.42 -43.16
C ARG A 593 -5.50 -4.11 -42.75
N GLY A 594 -6.25 -3.50 -43.67
CA GLY A 594 -7.09 -2.34 -43.38
C GLY A 594 -6.31 -1.07 -43.08
N LEU A 595 -5.16 -0.88 -43.73
CA LEU A 595 -4.31 0.31 -43.59
C LEU A 595 -4.45 1.30 -44.75
N CYS A 596 -5.45 1.10 -45.63
CA CYS A 596 -5.78 2.10 -46.65
C CYS A 596 -6.06 3.47 -46.01
N GLY A 597 -5.26 4.49 -46.37
CA GLY A 597 -5.32 5.83 -45.79
C GLY A 597 -4.41 6.06 -44.57
N CYS A 598 -3.75 5.02 -44.06
CA CYS A 598 -2.80 5.11 -42.93
C CYS A 598 -1.32 5.06 -43.37
N VAL A 599 -1.05 4.50 -44.55
CA VAL A 599 0.30 4.43 -45.15
C VAL A 599 0.45 5.53 -46.20
N SER A 600 1.42 6.42 -46.00
CA SER A 600 1.67 7.56 -46.90
C SER A 600 2.40 7.18 -48.19
N ASP A 601 3.28 6.18 -48.14
CA ASP A 601 4.04 5.66 -49.29
C ASP A 601 4.08 4.13 -49.23
N TRP A 602 3.24 3.49 -50.04
CA TRP A 602 3.18 2.03 -50.13
C TRP A 602 4.42 1.42 -50.79
N ASP A 603 5.07 2.11 -51.72
CA ASP A 603 6.30 1.60 -52.33
C ASP A 603 7.41 1.48 -51.30
N GLU A 604 7.56 2.51 -50.44
CA GLU A 604 8.51 2.48 -49.34
C GLU A 604 8.13 1.45 -48.28
N PHE A 605 6.84 1.31 -47.97
CA PHE A 605 6.35 0.25 -47.09
C PHE A 605 6.77 -1.14 -47.60
N TYR A 606 6.53 -1.44 -48.89
CA TYR A 606 6.92 -2.72 -49.47
C TYR A 606 8.44 -2.90 -49.49
N ARG A 607 9.24 -1.87 -49.81
CA ARG A 607 10.71 -1.95 -49.72
C ARG A 607 11.16 -2.32 -48.31
N LYS A 608 10.55 -1.73 -47.28
CA LYS A 608 10.82 -2.08 -45.88
C LYS A 608 10.39 -3.51 -45.57
N ALA A 609 9.19 -3.93 -45.96
CA ALA A 609 8.73 -5.29 -45.72
C ALA A 609 9.63 -6.34 -46.42
N TYR A 610 9.98 -6.13 -47.69
CA TYR A 610 10.90 -7.00 -48.45
C TYR A 610 12.30 -7.08 -47.85
N LYS A 611 12.80 -5.99 -47.25
CA LYS A 611 14.11 -5.96 -46.60
C LYS A 611 14.14 -6.77 -45.30
N HIS A 612 13.02 -6.87 -44.59
CA HIS A 612 12.94 -7.51 -43.27
C HIS A 612 12.31 -8.90 -43.29
N ILE A 613 11.71 -9.31 -44.41
CA ILE A 613 11.23 -10.67 -44.61
C ILE A 613 12.34 -11.57 -45.17
N LYS A 614 12.37 -12.85 -44.77
CA LYS A 614 13.34 -13.81 -45.31
C LYS A 614 13.08 -14.11 -46.79
N PRO A 615 14.14 -14.39 -47.58
CA PRO A 615 13.97 -14.78 -48.98
C PRO A 615 13.10 -16.03 -49.14
N GLY A 616 12.06 -15.94 -49.96
CA GLY A 616 11.13 -17.04 -50.26
C GLY A 616 9.88 -17.08 -49.38
N GLU A 617 9.76 -16.20 -48.39
CA GLU A 617 8.60 -16.08 -47.51
C GLU A 617 7.57 -15.06 -48.03
N TYR A 618 6.43 -14.93 -47.34
CA TYR A 618 5.25 -14.21 -47.84
C TYR A 618 4.96 -12.90 -47.11
N ILE A 619 4.63 -11.87 -47.89
CA ILE A 619 3.94 -10.67 -47.41
C ILE A 619 2.49 -10.79 -47.86
N GLU A 620 1.54 -10.68 -46.94
CA GLU A 620 0.11 -10.65 -47.26
C GLU A 620 -0.50 -9.31 -46.90
N GLN A 621 -1.13 -8.68 -47.88
CA GLN A 621 -1.87 -7.44 -47.73
C GLN A 621 -3.34 -7.66 -48.07
N LEU A 622 -4.20 -7.38 -47.11
CA LEU A 622 -5.65 -7.48 -47.25
C LEU A 622 -6.29 -6.11 -47.09
N GLU A 623 -6.74 -5.53 -48.19
CA GLU A 623 -7.40 -4.22 -48.20
C GLU A 623 -8.81 -4.30 -48.77
N GLN A 624 -9.70 -3.49 -48.22
CA GLN A 624 -11.00 -3.26 -48.85
C GLN A 624 -10.85 -2.10 -49.84
N PRO A 625 -11.26 -2.27 -51.11
CA PRO A 625 -11.23 -1.17 -52.06
C PRO A 625 -12.16 -0.05 -51.57
N VAL A 626 -11.63 1.18 -51.52
CA VAL A 626 -12.41 2.39 -51.19
C VAL A 626 -13.56 2.60 -52.16
N GLN A 627 -13.39 2.17 -53.42
CA GLN A 627 -14.41 2.26 -54.45
C GLN A 627 -15.24 0.97 -54.54
N GLY A 628 -16.41 0.96 -53.90
CA GLY A 628 -17.40 -0.10 -54.07
C GLY A 628 -17.91 -0.20 -55.52
N LYS A 629 -17.79 -1.39 -56.12
CA LYS A 629 -18.33 -1.71 -57.45
C LYS A 629 -19.48 -2.69 -57.30
N SER A 630 -20.49 -2.57 -58.17
CA SER A 630 -21.52 -3.59 -58.35
C SER A 630 -21.47 -4.12 -59.78
N ASP A 631 -21.73 -5.42 -59.93
CA ASP A 631 -21.76 -6.10 -61.23
C ASP A 631 -22.86 -5.55 -62.15
N ASP A 632 -23.93 -4.99 -61.58
CA ASP A 632 -25.04 -4.36 -62.30
C ASP A 632 -24.87 -2.83 -62.50
N GLY A 633 -23.74 -2.27 -62.05
CA GLY A 633 -23.43 -0.85 -62.19
C GLY A 633 -24.19 0.08 -61.26
N THR A 634 -24.97 -0.42 -60.30
CA THR A 634 -25.78 0.40 -59.37
C THR A 634 -24.97 1.31 -58.45
N THR A 635 -23.67 1.06 -58.28
CA THR A 635 -22.80 1.94 -57.49
C THR A 635 -22.38 3.20 -58.25
N ASN A 636 -22.63 3.30 -59.57
CA ASN A 636 -22.29 4.47 -60.37
C ASN A 636 -23.15 5.69 -59.98
N GLY A 637 -22.50 6.80 -59.60
CA GLY A 637 -23.19 8.02 -59.17
C GLY A 637 -23.84 7.95 -57.77
N SER A 638 -23.57 6.88 -57.01
CA SER A 638 -24.00 6.79 -55.61
C SER A 638 -23.18 7.72 -54.71
N MET A 639 -23.74 8.11 -53.57
CA MET A 639 -23.03 8.86 -52.51
C MET A 639 -21.72 8.16 -52.09
N HIS A 640 -21.70 6.83 -52.09
CA HIS A 640 -20.48 6.06 -51.78
C HIS A 640 -19.41 6.22 -52.86
N ASN A 641 -19.81 6.26 -54.14
CA ASN A 641 -18.88 6.50 -55.26
C ASN A 641 -18.34 7.94 -55.24
N GLU A 642 -19.18 8.94 -54.93
CA GLU A 642 -18.72 10.31 -54.73
C GLU A 642 -17.74 10.42 -53.54
N TRP A 643 -18.09 9.82 -52.39
CA TRP A 643 -17.19 9.75 -51.23
C TRP A 643 -15.85 9.10 -51.58
N ALA A 644 -15.87 7.96 -52.29
CA ALA A 644 -14.65 7.27 -52.69
C ALA A 644 -13.77 8.13 -53.61
N GLN A 645 -14.36 8.89 -54.55
CA GLN A 645 -13.61 9.82 -55.40
C GLN A 645 -12.97 10.95 -54.60
N HIS A 646 -13.67 11.48 -53.59
CA HIS A 646 -13.12 12.51 -52.70
C HIS A 646 -12.01 11.95 -51.80
N PHE A 647 -12.21 10.75 -51.25
CA PHE A 647 -11.22 10.08 -50.41
C PHE A 647 -9.93 9.81 -51.18
N LEU A 648 -10.02 9.27 -52.41
CA LEU A 648 -8.85 9.03 -53.25
C LEU A 648 -8.12 10.34 -53.62
N LYS A 649 -8.86 11.39 -54.00
CA LYS A 649 -8.27 12.72 -54.27
C LYS A 649 -7.56 13.33 -53.06
N ALA A 650 -8.06 13.07 -51.85
CA ALA A 650 -7.44 13.52 -50.61
C ALA A 650 -6.25 12.66 -50.19
N GLY A 651 -6.22 11.38 -50.57
CA GLY A 651 -5.07 10.49 -50.36
C GLY A 651 -3.92 10.74 -51.33
N ASP A 652 -4.21 11.23 -52.55
CA ASP A 652 -3.21 11.57 -53.58
C ASP A 652 -2.58 12.97 -53.39
N SER A 653 -3.13 13.80 -52.48
CA SER A 653 -2.69 15.18 -52.20
C SER A 653 -1.86 15.27 -50.93
#